data_AF-A0A7C5BA97-F1
#
_entry.id   AF-A0A7C5BA97-F1
#
_cell.length_a   1.000
_cell.length_b   1.000
_cell.length_c   1.000
_cell.angle_alpha   90.00
_cell.angle_beta   90.00
_cell.angle_gamma   90.00
#
_symmetry.space_group_name_H-M   'P 1'
#
loop_
_entity.id
_entity.type
_entity.pdbx_description
1 polymer ?
#
loop_
_entity_poly.entity_id
_entity_poly.type
_entity_poly.pdbx_seq_one_letter_code
_entity_poly.pdbx_strand_id
1 'polypeptide(L)'
;MLRRLRECYLPKFSKYSFLNYSKTNRTKVSFAILATIILVSCMFFFFNGNMNEEKDKGIFKLSYDSKKKSGSNPAVVNFDPTQKWQGESAICFTPAFAQGSDGKKIEFGTKSRYRPVFFDSGNEVPSGLDKYEGKTNFAVAEYGSNPTEVSIAIAQKFWEKIEVVVVVPNYENATFAVPLASYLNAPLIYDYEGRHANEVREFINKNKIKNVISVGKNNIYGVAKMFLKTQKDVWDYYLSVLRGGDKCEYIVVTNPTDIDFSNKSRLVPGLSLVSSTLSSERLGIVITCDYSVPIEYNFALGYGTGDAGSGERGEDPDWLPEEEEIALQNYINARAAKVDNAIDDAFEFLTKKGYQAKYVCIVGDTESVPMMYVKSPIWYEGSTDSSESGEEYVASDMYYGDLDIKLNESMTFENSENYYQREDALYTCELAIGRLVARNTLDASALVARSLGYWKYEYKPDDLAYRFALIVRSWAVGMGRLIPPAHQTAVFAENGMLAYWLLGAKAGLQAPSQMPTTNAVMYDGHGYPDGWYVTWASTDDPDANLDRIGTEDVESLDLHAMTVFGACCLSSALDWPVCWNGSAKELKMDADKFFSLGVLHAGAMGYIGATEESWGDFARGTGDFSFCTTFWEDFLGKGIPQGEALRLARERFYFEQYYNEYGRVCVLETVLYGDPAGISYHPGMQVPE
;
A
#
# COMPACT_ATOMS: atom_id res chain seq x y z
N MET A 1 4.20 -63.62 5.63
CA MET A 1 3.72 -62.93 6.85
C MET A 1 2.25 -63.23 7.19
N LEU A 2 1.38 -63.53 6.22
CA LEU A 2 -0.02 -63.99 6.41
C LEU A 2 -0.20 -65.48 6.80
N ARG A 3 0.81 -66.12 7.39
CA ARG A 3 0.73 -67.53 7.85
C ARG A 3 1.11 -67.72 9.33
N ARG A 4 1.32 -66.61 10.07
CA ARG A 4 1.78 -66.61 11.48
C ARG A 4 0.86 -65.87 12.46
N LEU A 5 -0.40 -65.62 12.11
CA LEU A 5 -1.40 -64.97 12.99
C LEU A 5 -2.60 -65.86 13.32
N ARG A 6 -2.44 -67.19 13.27
CA ARG A 6 -3.54 -68.15 13.53
C ARG A 6 -3.49 -68.84 14.89
N GLU A 7 -2.56 -68.49 15.78
CA GLU A 7 -2.35 -69.24 17.04
C GLU A 7 -2.26 -68.41 18.33
N CYS A 8 -2.58 -67.11 18.31
CA CYS A 8 -2.69 -66.36 19.56
C CYS A 8 -3.97 -65.53 19.54
N TYR A 9 -4.71 -65.56 20.66
CA TYR A 9 -5.99 -64.91 20.97
C TYR A 9 -7.26 -65.77 20.82
N LEU A 10 -7.46 -66.54 21.90
CA LEU A 10 -8.70 -66.71 22.67
C LEU A 10 -9.60 -67.95 22.41
N PRO A 11 -9.69 -68.86 23.42
CA PRO A 11 -10.70 -69.88 23.53
C PRO A 11 -11.95 -69.40 24.31
N LYS A 12 -13.01 -70.22 24.23
CA LYS A 12 -14.25 -70.24 25.05
C LYS A 12 -15.32 -69.19 24.75
N PHE A 13 -16.21 -69.55 23.82
CA PHE A 13 -17.65 -69.32 23.98
C PHE A 13 -18.40 -70.58 23.54
N SER A 14 -18.62 -71.50 24.48
CA SER A 14 -19.68 -72.50 24.38
C SER A 14 -20.76 -72.14 25.39
N LYS A 15 -22.02 -72.39 25.00
CA LYS A 15 -23.29 -72.03 25.66
C LYS A 15 -23.71 -70.58 25.47
N TYR A 16 -24.58 -70.33 24.50
CA TYR A 16 -25.96 -69.95 24.78
C TYR A 16 -26.85 -70.28 23.58
N SER A 17 -28.04 -70.76 23.95
CA SER A 17 -29.19 -71.25 23.18
C SER A 17 -29.58 -70.49 21.91
N PHE A 18 -30.03 -71.27 20.93
CA PHE A 18 -30.97 -70.87 19.88
C PHE A 18 -32.10 -69.98 20.44
N LEU A 19 -32.21 -68.75 19.92
CA LEU A 19 -33.39 -67.91 20.06
C LEU A 19 -33.78 -67.37 18.67
N ASN A 20 -35.04 -67.61 18.31
CA ASN A 20 -35.70 -67.10 17.12
C ASN A 20 -35.59 -65.58 17.03
N TYR A 21 -34.91 -65.06 16.00
CA TYR A 21 -34.84 -63.62 15.71
C TYR A 21 -35.72 -63.29 14.48
N SER A 22 -36.68 -62.39 14.67
CA SER A 22 -37.61 -61.93 13.63
C SER A 22 -36.91 -61.11 12.53
N LYS A 23 -37.53 -61.04 11.34
CA LYS A 23 -37.04 -60.34 10.13
C LYS A 23 -36.56 -58.90 10.37
N THR A 24 -37.10 -58.20 11.36
CA THR A 24 -36.80 -56.79 11.65
C THR A 24 -35.41 -56.55 12.23
N ASN A 25 -34.80 -57.56 12.87
CA ASN A 25 -33.45 -57.46 13.42
C ASN A 25 -32.34 -57.82 12.42
N ARG A 26 -32.66 -58.51 11.32
CA ARG A 26 -31.68 -58.75 10.24
C ARG A 26 -31.29 -57.45 9.55
N THR A 27 -32.23 -56.55 9.31
CA THR A 27 -31.96 -55.26 8.65
C THR A 27 -31.05 -54.36 9.51
N LYS A 28 -31.26 -54.32 10.83
CA LYS A 28 -30.42 -53.54 11.76
C LYS A 28 -29.00 -54.10 11.86
N VAL A 29 -28.86 -55.43 11.91
CA VAL A 29 -27.53 -56.09 11.92
C VAL A 29 -26.82 -55.88 10.57
N SER A 30 -27.52 -55.97 9.44
CA SER A 30 -26.95 -55.67 8.13
C SER A 30 -26.51 -54.21 7.97
N PHE A 31 -27.28 -53.25 8.49
CA PHE A 31 -26.88 -51.84 8.51
C PHE A 31 -25.67 -51.58 9.40
N ALA A 32 -25.60 -52.20 10.58
CA ALA A 32 -24.45 -52.08 11.46
C ALA A 32 -23.17 -52.67 10.84
N ILE A 33 -23.28 -53.80 10.14
CA ILE A 33 -22.15 -54.41 9.41
C ILE A 33 -21.73 -53.51 8.24
N LEU A 34 -22.68 -52.97 7.47
CA LEU A 34 -22.37 -52.07 6.35
C LEU A 34 -21.73 -50.76 6.83
N ALA A 35 -22.25 -50.15 7.90
CA ALA A 35 -21.67 -48.96 8.51
C ALA A 35 -20.26 -49.22 9.05
N THR A 36 -20.03 -50.40 9.65
CA THR A 36 -18.70 -50.82 10.11
C THR A 36 -17.75 -51.05 8.93
N ILE A 37 -18.20 -51.66 7.84
CA ILE A 37 -17.38 -51.83 6.62
C ILE A 37 -17.03 -50.49 6.01
N ILE A 38 -17.96 -49.53 5.97
CA ILE A 38 -17.72 -48.17 5.48
C ILE A 38 -16.71 -47.46 6.40
N LEU A 39 -16.90 -47.49 7.72
CA LEU A 39 -15.96 -46.89 8.69
C LEU A 39 -14.56 -47.51 8.59
N VAL A 40 -14.47 -48.84 8.51
CA VAL A 40 -13.20 -49.55 8.34
C VAL A 40 -12.59 -49.25 6.99
N SER A 41 -13.36 -49.13 5.91
CA SER A 41 -12.85 -48.76 4.58
C SER A 41 -12.37 -47.30 4.56
N CYS A 42 -13.11 -46.37 5.16
CA CYS A 42 -12.71 -44.97 5.30
C CYS A 42 -11.44 -44.86 6.14
N MET A 43 -11.34 -45.59 7.26
CA MET A 43 -10.10 -45.67 8.05
C MET A 43 -8.97 -46.32 7.25
N PHE A 44 -9.22 -47.37 6.48
CA PHE A 44 -8.20 -48.03 5.67
C PHE A 44 -7.70 -47.12 4.54
N PHE A 45 -8.56 -46.30 3.93
CA PHE A 45 -8.17 -45.26 2.98
C PHE A 45 -7.42 -44.11 3.64
N PHE A 46 -7.84 -43.66 4.85
CA PHE A 46 -7.12 -42.64 5.62
C PHE A 46 -5.73 -43.11 6.07
N PHE A 47 -5.63 -44.35 6.57
CA PHE A 47 -4.38 -44.91 7.09
C PHE A 47 -3.44 -45.42 5.99
N ASN A 48 -3.93 -46.02 4.89
CA ASN A 48 -3.06 -46.39 3.76
C ASN A 48 -2.74 -45.22 2.83
N GLY A 49 -3.59 -44.20 2.76
CA GLY A 49 -3.26 -42.91 2.15
C GLY A 49 -2.04 -42.32 2.86
N ASN A 50 -2.08 -42.22 4.19
CA ASN A 50 -0.97 -41.70 5.00
C ASN A 50 0.26 -42.64 5.07
N MET A 51 0.10 -43.97 4.94
CA MET A 51 1.24 -44.90 5.00
C MET A 51 2.03 -45.02 3.70
N ASN A 52 1.44 -44.72 2.54
CA ASN A 52 2.18 -44.61 1.29
C ASN A 52 2.87 -43.23 1.13
N GLU A 53 2.44 -42.22 1.89
CA GLU A 53 3.05 -40.87 1.91
C GLU A 53 4.47 -40.83 2.49
N GLU A 54 4.88 -41.82 3.30
CA GLU A 54 6.24 -41.82 3.86
C GLU A 54 7.34 -42.28 2.89
N LYS A 55 6.99 -42.87 1.74
CA LYS A 55 7.98 -43.50 0.85
C LYS A 55 8.59 -42.59 -0.22
N ASP A 56 8.01 -41.41 -0.46
CA ASP A 56 8.52 -40.42 -1.45
C ASP A 56 8.87 -39.07 -0.83
N LYS A 57 9.44 -39.06 0.39
CA LYS A 57 10.06 -37.86 0.98
C LYS A 57 11.39 -37.57 0.29
N GLY A 58 11.36 -37.20 -0.99
CA GLY A 58 12.47 -36.52 -1.62
C GLY A 58 12.78 -35.25 -0.84
N ILE A 59 14.01 -35.10 -0.35
CA ILE A 59 14.46 -33.91 0.40
C ILE A 59 14.24 -32.67 -0.48
N PHE A 60 13.57 -31.64 0.05
CA PHE A 60 13.50 -30.34 -0.62
C PHE A 60 14.91 -29.81 -0.83
N LYS A 61 15.27 -29.50 -2.08
CA LYS A 61 16.57 -28.92 -2.41
C LYS A 61 16.33 -27.63 -3.16
N LEU A 62 16.55 -26.51 -2.47
CA LEU A 62 16.45 -25.19 -3.07
C LEU A 62 17.31 -25.11 -4.33
N SER A 63 16.70 -24.67 -5.43
CA SER A 63 17.37 -24.40 -6.70
C SER A 63 16.91 -23.04 -7.20
N TYR A 64 17.86 -22.31 -7.78
CA TYR A 64 17.66 -21.02 -8.43
C TYR A 64 17.78 -21.15 -9.95
N ASP A 65 17.79 -22.39 -10.46
CA ASP A 65 18.07 -22.69 -11.88
C ASP A 65 16.79 -22.69 -12.74
N SER A 66 15.68 -22.16 -12.20
CA SER A 66 14.53 -21.78 -13.01
C SER A 66 14.97 -20.76 -14.06
N LYS A 67 14.49 -20.92 -15.30
CA LYS A 67 14.88 -20.08 -16.44
C LYS A 67 13.64 -19.54 -17.14
N LYS A 68 13.57 -18.22 -17.25
CA LYS A 68 12.54 -17.52 -18.03
C LYS A 68 12.87 -17.53 -19.52
N LYS A 69 11.84 -17.48 -20.36
CA LYS A 69 11.98 -17.25 -21.80
C LYS A 69 12.59 -15.87 -22.03
N SER A 70 13.49 -15.76 -23.00
CA SER A 70 14.14 -14.49 -23.34
C SER A 70 13.10 -13.47 -23.81
N GLY A 71 13.15 -12.26 -23.24
CA GLY A 71 12.34 -11.13 -23.68
C GLY A 71 11.04 -10.97 -22.90
N SER A 72 10.92 -9.82 -22.25
CA SER A 72 9.62 -9.22 -21.95
C SER A 72 9.83 -7.72 -21.74
N ASN A 73 9.25 -6.93 -22.64
CA ASN A 73 9.11 -5.48 -22.45
C ASN A 73 8.22 -5.22 -21.22
N PRO A 74 8.06 -3.96 -20.76
CA PRO A 74 7.05 -3.65 -19.76
C PRO A 74 5.69 -4.30 -20.10
N ALA A 75 4.96 -4.80 -19.09
CA ALA A 75 3.67 -5.45 -19.27
C ALA A 75 2.52 -4.51 -18.94
N VAL A 76 1.45 -4.58 -19.72
CA VAL A 76 0.12 -4.09 -19.33
C VAL A 76 -0.78 -5.31 -19.21
N VAL A 77 -1.26 -5.58 -18.00
CA VAL A 77 -2.09 -6.71 -17.63
C VAL A 77 -3.52 -6.21 -17.49
N ASN A 78 -4.30 -6.46 -18.53
CA ASN A 78 -5.70 -6.05 -18.63
C ASN A 78 -6.59 -7.12 -17.97
N PHE A 79 -7.48 -6.69 -17.09
CA PHE A 79 -8.45 -7.55 -16.43
C PHE A 79 -9.81 -6.89 -16.33
N ASP A 80 -10.86 -7.69 -16.34
CA ASP A 80 -12.24 -7.22 -16.13
C ASP A 80 -12.53 -7.12 -14.62
N PRO A 81 -12.72 -5.91 -14.06
CA PRO A 81 -12.96 -5.72 -12.63
C PRO A 81 -14.27 -6.35 -12.17
N THR A 82 -15.26 -6.55 -13.05
CA THR A 82 -16.52 -7.24 -12.70
C THR A 82 -16.32 -8.74 -12.41
N GLN A 83 -15.16 -9.27 -12.79
CA GLN A 83 -14.77 -10.65 -12.60
C GLN A 83 -13.60 -10.74 -11.62
N LYS A 84 -13.91 -10.76 -10.32
CA LYS A 84 -12.94 -10.81 -9.21
C LYS A 84 -11.75 -11.75 -9.47
N TRP A 85 -12.03 -12.95 -9.99
CA TRP A 85 -10.99 -13.95 -10.28
C TRP A 85 -9.91 -13.47 -11.26
N GLN A 86 -10.22 -12.54 -12.17
CA GLN A 86 -9.23 -11.98 -13.10
C GLN A 86 -8.23 -11.08 -12.37
N GLY A 87 -8.73 -10.22 -11.45
CA GLY A 87 -7.88 -9.44 -10.55
C GLY A 87 -7.01 -10.36 -9.70
N GLU A 88 -7.60 -11.38 -9.08
CA GLU A 88 -6.85 -12.36 -8.28
C GLU A 88 -5.73 -13.05 -9.10
N SER A 89 -6.00 -13.35 -10.36
CA SER A 89 -5.04 -14.02 -11.25
C SER A 89 -3.94 -13.09 -11.77
N ALA A 90 -4.21 -11.78 -11.87
CA ALA A 90 -3.28 -10.80 -12.42
C ALA A 90 -1.96 -10.74 -11.63
N ILE A 91 -2.01 -10.98 -10.32
CA ILE A 91 -0.83 -10.99 -9.45
C ILE A 91 0.25 -12.00 -9.87
N CYS A 92 -0.12 -13.07 -10.59
CA CYS A 92 0.82 -14.05 -11.13
C CYS A 92 1.76 -13.47 -12.20
N PHE A 93 1.45 -12.31 -12.78
CA PHE A 93 2.35 -11.61 -13.69
C PHE A 93 3.55 -10.98 -12.97
N THR A 94 3.42 -10.56 -11.70
CA THR A 94 4.54 -9.99 -10.94
C THR A 94 5.78 -10.89 -10.93
N PRO A 95 5.71 -12.15 -10.46
CA PRO A 95 6.87 -13.04 -10.50
C PRO A 95 7.27 -13.44 -11.91
N ALA A 96 6.42 -13.30 -12.94
CA ALA A 96 6.80 -13.52 -14.33
C ALA A 96 7.69 -12.40 -14.89
N PHE A 97 7.59 -11.19 -14.36
CA PHE A 97 8.35 -10.02 -14.81
C PHE A 97 9.48 -9.61 -13.86
N ALA A 98 9.45 -10.04 -12.59
CA ALA A 98 10.55 -9.86 -11.63
C ALA A 98 11.86 -10.49 -12.13
N GLN A 99 13.01 -9.87 -11.93
CA GLN A 99 14.26 -10.41 -12.50
C GLN A 99 14.95 -11.50 -11.66
N GLY A 100 14.49 -11.75 -10.41
CA GLY A 100 15.06 -12.76 -9.51
C GLY A 100 16.48 -12.45 -9.03
N SER A 101 17.02 -13.30 -8.14
CA SER A 101 18.39 -13.16 -7.62
C SER A 101 19.43 -13.80 -8.56
N ASP A 102 20.06 -13.02 -9.43
CA ASP A 102 21.21 -13.48 -10.22
C ASP A 102 22.54 -13.53 -9.40
N GLY A 103 22.46 -13.23 -8.10
CA GLY A 103 23.60 -13.21 -7.17
C GLY A 103 24.55 -12.02 -7.36
N LYS A 104 24.23 -11.05 -8.22
CA LYS A 104 24.98 -9.81 -8.35
C LYS A 104 24.33 -8.72 -7.50
N LYS A 105 25.11 -8.12 -6.61
CA LYS A 105 24.72 -6.96 -5.79
C LYS A 105 24.21 -5.84 -6.71
N ILE A 106 23.05 -5.28 -6.42
CA ILE A 106 22.55 -4.06 -7.09
C ILE A 106 22.96 -2.90 -6.21
N GLU A 107 23.79 -2.01 -6.74
CA GLU A 107 24.15 -0.76 -6.07
C GLU A 107 23.14 0.33 -6.45
N PHE A 108 22.88 1.22 -5.49
CA PHE A 108 22.06 2.41 -5.65
C PHE A 108 22.56 3.24 -6.84
N GLY A 109 21.67 3.65 -7.75
CA GLY A 109 22.05 4.43 -8.95
C GLY A 109 22.41 3.62 -10.20
N THR A 110 22.50 2.28 -10.14
CA THR A 110 22.77 1.47 -11.33
C THR A 110 21.50 1.12 -12.13
N LYS A 111 21.63 0.87 -13.44
CA LYS A 111 20.52 0.55 -14.38
C LYS A 111 19.53 -0.45 -13.78
N SER A 112 18.37 0.07 -13.37
CA SER A 112 17.32 -0.69 -12.70
C SER A 112 16.97 -1.98 -13.47
N ARG A 113 16.99 -3.11 -12.77
CA ARG A 113 16.52 -4.41 -13.29
C ARG A 113 15.00 -4.47 -13.33
N TYR A 114 14.32 -3.49 -12.76
CA TYR A 114 12.87 -3.43 -12.75
C TYR A 114 12.29 -3.47 -14.17
N ARG A 115 11.32 -4.37 -14.35
CA ARG A 115 10.47 -4.43 -15.53
C ARG A 115 9.06 -4.07 -15.10
N PRO A 116 8.54 -2.91 -15.53
CA PRO A 116 7.22 -2.49 -15.12
C PRO A 116 6.14 -3.50 -15.47
N VAL A 117 5.22 -3.68 -14.52
CA VAL A 117 3.96 -4.41 -14.68
C VAL A 117 2.87 -3.43 -14.31
N PHE A 118 2.04 -3.09 -15.29
CA PHE A 118 0.90 -2.20 -15.13
C PHE A 118 -0.36 -3.05 -15.07
N PHE A 119 -1.16 -2.88 -14.02
CA PHE A 119 -2.44 -3.57 -13.87
C PHE A 119 -3.57 -2.63 -14.30
N ASP A 120 -4.31 -3.01 -15.34
CA ASP A 120 -5.35 -2.18 -15.94
C ASP A 120 -6.73 -2.84 -15.82
N SER A 121 -7.64 -2.17 -15.12
CA SER A 121 -9.05 -2.56 -14.98
C SER A 121 -9.98 -1.88 -16.01
N GLY A 122 -9.42 -1.26 -17.06
CA GLY A 122 -10.15 -0.56 -18.12
C GLY A 122 -10.27 0.95 -17.91
N ASN A 123 -9.30 1.57 -17.23
CA ASN A 123 -9.31 3.00 -16.91
C ASN A 123 -8.56 3.83 -17.96
N GLU A 124 -8.69 5.16 -17.86
CA GLU A 124 -7.88 6.07 -18.66
C GLU A 124 -6.39 5.88 -18.36
N VAL A 125 -5.58 5.88 -19.42
CA VAL A 125 -4.13 5.67 -19.35
C VAL A 125 -3.51 7.01 -18.92
N PRO A 126 -2.85 7.11 -17.75
CA PRO A 126 -2.14 8.33 -17.38
C PRO A 126 -1.11 8.73 -18.44
N SER A 127 -1.01 10.04 -18.71
CA SER A 127 -0.06 10.64 -19.66
C SER A 127 1.37 10.13 -19.46
N GLY A 128 1.77 9.96 -18.20
CA GLY A 128 3.05 9.41 -17.78
C GLY A 128 3.28 7.93 -18.11
N LEU A 129 2.35 7.20 -18.73
CA LEU A 129 2.64 5.83 -19.16
C LEU A 129 3.42 5.79 -20.48
N ASP A 130 3.27 6.78 -21.36
CA ASP A 130 3.83 6.70 -22.72
C ASP A 130 5.35 6.55 -22.76
N LYS A 131 6.06 7.07 -21.75
CA LYS A 131 7.54 6.96 -21.60
C LYS A 131 8.07 5.53 -21.47
N TYR A 132 7.25 4.55 -21.09
CA TYR A 132 7.68 3.15 -21.03
C TYR A 132 7.54 2.46 -22.40
N GLU A 133 8.51 2.64 -23.30
CA GLU A 133 8.43 2.10 -24.65
C GLU A 133 8.29 0.55 -24.72
N GLY A 134 7.64 0.06 -25.80
CA GLY A 134 7.59 -1.35 -26.14
C GLY A 134 6.61 -2.20 -25.34
N LYS A 135 5.69 -1.61 -24.56
CA LYS A 135 4.75 -2.34 -23.69
C LYS A 135 4.05 -3.50 -24.41
N THR A 136 3.95 -4.63 -23.73
CA THR A 136 3.20 -5.80 -24.21
C THR A 136 1.90 -5.93 -23.43
N ASN A 137 0.78 -5.96 -24.15
CA ASN A 137 -0.54 -6.16 -23.57
C ASN A 137 -0.82 -7.65 -23.34
N PHE A 138 -1.37 -7.95 -22.17
CA PHE A 138 -1.84 -9.28 -21.79
C PHE A 138 -3.25 -9.16 -21.23
N ALA A 139 -4.23 -9.79 -21.85
CA ALA A 139 -5.56 -9.90 -21.27
C ALA A 139 -5.64 -11.16 -20.41
N VAL A 140 -6.01 -11.04 -19.14
CA VAL A 140 -6.07 -12.18 -18.20
C VAL A 140 -7.00 -13.28 -18.72
N ALA A 141 -8.12 -12.90 -19.32
CA ALA A 141 -9.10 -13.84 -19.90
C ALA A 141 -8.55 -14.72 -21.04
N GLU A 142 -7.44 -14.35 -21.69
CA GLU A 142 -6.81 -15.17 -22.73
C GLU A 142 -6.03 -16.37 -22.16
N TYR A 143 -5.75 -16.37 -20.86
CA TYR A 143 -4.94 -17.41 -20.20
C TYR A 143 -5.78 -18.50 -19.53
N GLY A 144 -7.07 -18.29 -19.35
CA GLY A 144 -7.94 -19.24 -18.67
C GLY A 144 -9.23 -18.62 -18.16
N SER A 145 -10.02 -19.43 -17.48
CA SER A 145 -11.35 -19.05 -16.94
C SER A 145 -11.40 -18.98 -15.41
N ASN A 146 -10.29 -19.31 -14.74
CA ASN A 146 -10.14 -19.29 -13.29
C ASN A 146 -8.66 -19.12 -12.89
N PRO A 147 -8.34 -18.81 -11.62
CA PRO A 147 -6.97 -18.53 -11.20
C PRO A 147 -5.99 -19.69 -11.37
N THR A 148 -6.45 -20.94 -11.25
CA THR A 148 -5.58 -22.11 -11.48
C THR A 148 -5.19 -22.23 -12.95
N GLU A 149 -6.15 -22.14 -13.88
CA GLU A 149 -5.86 -22.17 -15.32
C GLU A 149 -4.93 -21.05 -15.75
N VAL A 150 -5.24 -19.81 -15.34
CA VAL A 150 -4.45 -18.63 -15.70
C VAL A 150 -3.02 -18.74 -15.18
N SER A 151 -2.84 -19.08 -13.89
CA SER A 151 -1.50 -19.17 -13.30
C SER A 151 -0.65 -20.26 -13.96
N ILE A 152 -1.24 -21.41 -14.31
CA ILE A 152 -0.55 -22.47 -15.08
C ILE A 152 -0.19 -21.97 -16.49
N ALA A 153 -1.10 -21.28 -17.18
CA ALA A 153 -0.85 -20.77 -18.53
C ALA A 153 0.24 -19.69 -18.53
N ILE A 154 0.26 -18.79 -17.55
CA ILE A 154 1.35 -17.81 -17.33
C ILE A 154 2.68 -18.55 -17.14
N ALA A 155 2.73 -19.56 -16.26
CA ALA A 155 3.95 -20.32 -16.02
C ALA A 155 4.48 -20.99 -17.30
N GLN A 156 3.60 -21.61 -18.08
CA GLN A 156 3.96 -22.22 -19.37
C GLN A 156 4.38 -21.19 -20.42
N LYS A 157 3.83 -19.97 -20.38
CA LYS A 157 4.17 -18.90 -21.30
C LYS A 157 5.55 -18.33 -20.99
N PHE A 158 5.88 -18.06 -19.73
CA PHE A 158 7.06 -17.27 -19.37
C PHE A 158 8.28 -18.07 -18.91
N TRP A 159 8.16 -19.36 -18.56
CA TRP A 159 9.30 -20.19 -18.17
C TRP A 159 9.69 -21.20 -19.25
N GLU A 160 11.00 -21.30 -19.51
CA GLU A 160 11.60 -22.41 -20.28
C GLU A 160 11.84 -23.63 -19.40
N LYS A 161 12.18 -23.37 -18.13
CA LYS A 161 12.54 -24.37 -17.15
C LYS A 161 12.07 -23.92 -15.77
N ILE A 162 11.42 -24.83 -15.04
CA ILE A 162 10.90 -24.58 -13.70
C ILE A 162 11.52 -25.61 -12.75
N GLU A 163 12.35 -25.16 -11.81
CA GLU A 163 12.96 -26.02 -10.78
C GLU A 163 12.18 -26.00 -9.47
N VAL A 164 11.60 -24.84 -9.17
CA VAL A 164 10.76 -24.58 -8.00
C VAL A 164 9.48 -23.87 -8.42
N VAL A 165 8.38 -24.22 -7.78
CA VAL A 165 7.07 -23.54 -7.90
C VAL A 165 6.56 -23.18 -6.52
N VAL A 166 5.90 -22.03 -6.41
CA VAL A 166 5.18 -21.62 -5.20
C VAL A 166 3.69 -21.81 -5.47
N VAL A 167 3.01 -22.55 -4.61
CA VAL A 167 1.57 -22.82 -4.75
C VAL A 167 0.79 -22.21 -3.60
N VAL A 168 -0.26 -21.46 -3.93
CA VAL A 168 -1.14 -20.74 -3.01
C VAL A 168 -2.60 -21.13 -3.21
N PRO A 169 -3.46 -21.10 -2.17
CA PRO A 169 -4.85 -21.44 -2.31
C PRO A 169 -5.75 -20.25 -2.67
N ASN A 170 -5.35 -19.02 -2.35
CA ASN A 170 -6.19 -17.82 -2.51
C ASN A 170 -5.34 -16.57 -2.70
N TYR A 171 -6.01 -15.43 -2.93
CA TYR A 171 -5.36 -14.16 -3.23
C TYR A 171 -4.56 -13.58 -2.06
N GLU A 172 -5.08 -13.65 -0.82
CA GLU A 172 -4.32 -13.23 0.37
C GLU A 172 -2.96 -13.96 0.47
N ASN A 173 -2.98 -15.30 0.33
CA ASN A 173 -1.75 -16.10 0.31
C ASN A 173 -0.83 -15.75 -0.86
N ALA A 174 -1.38 -15.37 -2.02
CA ALA A 174 -0.59 -14.90 -3.15
C ALA A 174 0.14 -13.61 -2.81
N THR A 175 -0.56 -12.61 -2.25
CA THR A 175 -0.05 -11.27 -1.99
C THR A 175 1.24 -11.29 -1.14
N PHE A 176 1.29 -12.10 -0.08
CA PHE A 176 2.51 -12.23 0.74
C PHE A 176 3.51 -13.29 0.26
N ALA A 177 3.14 -14.18 -0.68
CA ALA A 177 4.05 -15.19 -1.23
C ALA A 177 4.79 -14.71 -2.49
N VAL A 178 4.31 -13.68 -3.17
CA VAL A 178 4.93 -13.15 -4.39
C VAL A 178 6.38 -12.69 -4.18
N PRO A 179 6.78 -11.99 -3.10
CA PRO A 179 8.20 -11.64 -2.90
C PRO A 179 9.12 -12.86 -2.91
N LEU A 180 8.72 -13.94 -2.26
CA LEU A 180 9.43 -15.21 -2.27
C LEU A 180 9.48 -15.82 -3.68
N ALA A 181 8.34 -15.86 -4.40
CA ALA A 181 8.27 -16.41 -5.75
C ALA A 181 9.13 -15.61 -6.74
N SER A 182 9.04 -14.29 -6.70
CA SER A 182 9.84 -13.34 -7.48
C SER A 182 11.34 -13.55 -7.25
N TYR A 183 11.76 -13.59 -5.99
CA TYR A 183 13.17 -13.74 -5.62
C TYR A 183 13.77 -15.08 -6.07
N LEU A 184 12.98 -16.16 -5.96
CA LEU A 184 13.36 -17.51 -6.41
C LEU A 184 13.21 -17.73 -7.92
N ASN A 185 12.76 -16.74 -8.69
CA ASN A 185 12.41 -16.87 -10.10
C ASN A 185 11.42 -18.04 -10.34
N ALA A 186 10.47 -18.21 -9.43
CA ALA A 186 9.49 -19.28 -9.41
C ALA A 186 8.13 -18.77 -9.93
N PRO A 187 7.40 -19.55 -10.74
CA PRO A 187 6.00 -19.24 -11.00
C PRO A 187 5.18 -19.39 -9.71
N LEU A 188 4.21 -18.48 -9.55
CA LEU A 188 3.15 -18.59 -8.55
C LEU A 188 1.95 -19.31 -9.19
N ILE A 189 1.51 -20.42 -8.60
CA ILE A 189 0.40 -21.24 -9.09
C ILE A 189 -0.73 -21.27 -8.06
N TYR A 190 -1.97 -21.19 -8.52
CA TYR A 190 -3.14 -21.36 -7.68
C TYR A 190 -3.57 -22.83 -7.59
N ASP A 191 -3.76 -23.33 -6.38
CA ASP A 191 -4.71 -24.41 -6.08
C ASP A 191 -6.00 -23.74 -5.57
N TYR A 192 -6.76 -23.12 -6.49
CA TYR A 192 -7.79 -22.15 -6.12
C TYR A 192 -8.81 -22.75 -5.15
N GLU A 193 -8.86 -22.19 -3.94
CA GLU A 193 -9.65 -22.64 -2.79
C GLU A 193 -9.43 -24.13 -2.42
N GLY A 194 -8.29 -24.70 -2.79
CA GLY A 194 -7.98 -26.12 -2.61
C GLY A 194 -8.75 -27.06 -3.55
N ARG A 195 -9.40 -26.55 -4.60
CA ARG A 195 -10.31 -27.33 -5.45
C ARG A 195 -9.67 -27.89 -6.73
N HIS A 196 -8.43 -27.52 -7.03
CA HIS A 196 -7.78 -27.81 -8.31
C HIS A 196 -6.43 -28.54 -8.15
N ALA A 197 -6.27 -29.27 -7.06
CA ALA A 197 -5.03 -29.97 -6.75
C ALA A 197 -4.61 -30.98 -7.84
N ASN A 198 -5.55 -31.55 -8.59
CA ASN A 198 -5.22 -32.51 -9.65
C ASN A 198 -4.56 -31.83 -10.85
N GLU A 199 -5.12 -30.71 -11.29
CA GLU A 199 -4.62 -29.88 -12.39
C GLU A 199 -3.22 -29.35 -12.06
N VAL A 200 -3.00 -28.91 -10.81
CA VAL A 200 -1.67 -28.49 -10.36
C VAL A 200 -0.68 -29.66 -10.31
N ARG A 201 -1.09 -30.84 -9.83
CA ARG A 201 -0.23 -32.04 -9.84
C ARG A 201 0.12 -32.47 -11.26
N GLU A 202 -0.83 -32.44 -12.18
CA GLU A 202 -0.59 -32.74 -13.60
C GLU A 202 0.42 -31.77 -14.21
N PHE A 203 0.28 -30.47 -13.93
CA PHE A 203 1.27 -29.45 -14.34
C PHE A 203 2.66 -29.74 -13.78
N ILE A 204 2.77 -30.04 -12.47
CA ILE A 204 4.03 -30.36 -11.78
C ILE A 204 4.70 -31.59 -12.42
N ASN A 205 3.93 -32.67 -12.61
CA ASN A 205 4.43 -33.93 -13.16
C ASN A 205 4.85 -33.78 -14.62
N LYS A 206 4.04 -33.10 -15.45
CA LYS A 206 4.32 -32.84 -16.87
C LYS A 206 5.61 -32.05 -17.06
N ASN A 207 5.83 -31.04 -16.21
CA ASN A 207 7.03 -30.18 -16.27
C ASN A 207 8.22 -30.75 -15.47
N LYS A 208 8.06 -31.92 -14.83
CA LYS A 208 9.09 -32.59 -14.02
C LYS A 208 9.64 -31.68 -12.91
N ILE A 209 8.78 -30.85 -12.33
CA ILE A 209 9.15 -29.90 -11.28
C ILE A 209 9.49 -30.68 -10.01
N LYS A 210 10.69 -30.47 -9.49
CA LYS A 210 11.20 -31.25 -8.35
C LYS A 210 10.94 -30.59 -7.01
N ASN A 211 10.77 -29.28 -6.94
CA ASN A 211 10.59 -28.57 -5.69
C ASN A 211 9.29 -27.78 -5.71
N VAL A 212 8.45 -28.00 -4.71
CA VAL A 212 7.15 -27.35 -4.59
C VAL A 212 7.07 -26.78 -3.18
N ILE A 213 6.92 -25.46 -3.10
CA ILE A 213 6.64 -24.72 -1.87
C ILE A 213 5.14 -24.50 -1.81
N SER A 214 4.50 -25.13 -0.84
CA SER A 214 3.07 -25.03 -0.57
C SER A 214 2.87 -23.96 0.50
N VAL A 215 2.15 -22.90 0.17
CA VAL A 215 1.83 -21.79 1.08
C VAL A 215 0.37 -21.86 1.48
N GLY A 216 0.07 -21.68 2.76
CA GLY A 216 -1.28 -21.76 3.30
C GLY A 216 -1.88 -23.16 3.24
N LYS A 217 -3.21 -23.25 3.34
CA LYS A 217 -3.93 -24.52 3.32
C LYS A 217 -4.34 -24.88 1.89
N ASN A 218 -3.56 -25.73 1.23
CA ASN A 218 -3.87 -26.32 -0.08
C ASN A 218 -3.95 -27.85 -0.01
N ASN A 219 -4.51 -28.46 -1.06
CA ASN A 219 -4.78 -29.90 -1.14
C ASN A 219 -3.76 -30.64 -2.01
N ILE A 220 -2.56 -30.08 -2.20
CA ILE A 220 -1.51 -30.65 -3.05
C ILE A 220 -0.64 -31.65 -2.27
N TYR A 221 -1.22 -32.81 -1.97
CA TYR A 221 -0.50 -33.97 -1.43
C TYR A 221 0.41 -34.65 -2.46
N GLY A 222 1.48 -35.31 -1.98
CA GLY A 222 2.36 -36.18 -2.75
C GLY A 222 3.42 -35.52 -3.64
N VAL A 223 3.38 -34.20 -3.82
CA VAL A 223 4.40 -33.45 -4.59
C VAL A 223 4.98 -32.24 -3.84
N ALA A 224 4.25 -31.68 -2.86
CA ALA A 224 4.73 -30.62 -1.99
C ALA A 224 5.90 -31.11 -1.12
N LYS A 225 6.99 -30.34 -1.12
CA LYS A 225 8.22 -30.70 -0.38
C LYS A 225 8.56 -29.71 0.73
N MET A 226 7.92 -28.54 0.74
CA MET A 226 7.98 -27.54 1.79
C MET A 226 6.59 -26.97 2.02
N PHE A 227 6.22 -26.78 3.29
CA PHE A 227 4.92 -26.27 3.71
C PHE A 227 5.11 -25.05 4.59
N LEU A 228 4.64 -23.90 4.13
CA LEU A 228 4.68 -22.62 4.83
C LEU A 228 3.23 -22.26 5.17
N LYS A 229 2.82 -22.44 6.43
CA LYS A 229 1.40 -22.41 6.79
C LYS A 229 0.88 -20.99 6.98
N THR A 230 1.74 -20.10 7.44
CA THR A 230 1.41 -18.73 7.83
C THR A 230 2.24 -17.71 7.06
N GLN A 231 1.81 -16.45 7.08
CA GLN A 231 2.60 -15.33 6.56
C GLN A 231 3.99 -15.26 7.20
N LYS A 232 4.10 -15.44 8.53
CA LYS A 232 5.39 -15.47 9.25
C LYS A 232 6.29 -16.63 8.80
N ASP A 233 5.73 -17.81 8.43
CA ASP A 233 6.52 -18.90 7.85
C ASP A 233 7.09 -18.52 6.47
N VAL A 234 6.31 -17.80 5.67
CA VAL A 234 6.77 -17.28 4.36
C VAL A 234 7.87 -16.26 4.55
N TRP A 235 7.70 -15.31 5.48
CA TRP A 235 8.75 -14.34 5.81
C TRP A 235 10.03 -15.01 6.30
N ASP A 236 9.93 -15.96 7.23
CA ASP A 236 11.10 -16.68 7.76
C ASP A 236 11.88 -17.36 6.64
N TYR A 237 11.15 -18.07 5.78
CA TYR A 237 11.77 -18.76 4.66
C TYR A 237 12.36 -17.79 3.64
N TYR A 238 11.64 -16.73 3.28
CA TYR A 238 12.10 -15.69 2.37
C TYR A 238 13.41 -15.06 2.85
N LEU A 239 13.48 -14.63 4.12
CA LEU A 239 14.68 -14.07 4.71
C LEU A 239 15.84 -15.07 4.77
N SER A 240 15.55 -16.36 4.94
CA SER A 240 16.57 -17.42 4.95
C SER A 240 17.21 -17.69 3.58
N VAL A 241 16.53 -17.28 2.50
CA VAL A 241 17.00 -17.50 1.12
C VAL A 241 17.62 -16.26 0.48
N LEU A 242 17.57 -15.09 1.12
CA LEU A 242 18.28 -13.90 0.67
C LEU A 242 19.81 -14.14 0.57
N ARG A 243 20.48 -13.55 -0.41
CA ARG A 243 21.88 -13.83 -0.79
C ARG A 243 22.69 -12.55 -0.91
N GLY A 244 24.01 -12.67 -1.03
CA GLY A 244 24.85 -11.57 -1.55
C GLY A 244 24.92 -10.29 -0.70
N GLY A 245 24.43 -10.32 0.54
CA GLY A 245 24.29 -9.13 1.39
C GLY A 245 23.01 -8.32 1.13
N ASP A 246 22.05 -8.88 0.41
CA ASP A 246 20.69 -8.35 0.28
C ASP A 246 20.07 -8.13 1.66
N LYS A 247 19.40 -6.98 1.84
CA LYS A 247 18.77 -6.60 3.10
C LYS A 247 17.27 -6.39 2.90
N CYS A 248 16.48 -6.91 3.82
CA CYS A 248 15.07 -6.57 3.94
C CYS A 248 14.93 -5.34 4.85
N GLU A 249 14.85 -4.14 4.25
CA GLU A 249 14.69 -2.86 4.97
C GLU A 249 13.27 -2.27 4.83
N TYR A 250 12.35 -3.01 4.19
CA TYR A 250 11.07 -2.49 3.73
C TYR A 250 9.89 -3.37 4.18
N ILE A 251 8.84 -2.75 4.73
CA ILE A 251 7.58 -3.38 5.11
C ILE A 251 6.48 -2.80 4.23
N VAL A 252 5.68 -3.66 3.61
CA VAL A 252 4.47 -3.26 2.87
C VAL A 252 3.25 -3.72 3.64
N VAL A 253 2.27 -2.84 3.83
CA VAL A 253 0.98 -3.19 4.41
C VAL A 253 -0.11 -3.02 3.37
N THR A 254 -0.99 -4.01 3.24
CA THR A 254 -2.09 -3.95 2.29
C THR A 254 -3.26 -4.80 2.75
N ASN A 255 -4.43 -4.56 2.16
CA ASN A 255 -5.63 -5.35 2.43
C ASN A 255 -6.01 -6.15 1.18
N PRO A 256 -5.82 -7.49 1.16
CA PRO A 256 -6.10 -8.31 -0.01
C PRO A 256 -7.60 -8.40 -0.34
N THR A 257 -8.48 -7.96 0.56
CA THR A 257 -9.92 -7.94 0.26
C THR A 257 -10.27 -6.85 -0.75
N ASP A 258 -9.42 -5.83 -0.93
CA ASP A 258 -9.61 -4.68 -1.82
C ASP A 258 -9.79 -5.07 -3.31
N ILE A 259 -9.41 -6.29 -3.68
CA ILE A 259 -9.58 -6.88 -5.02
C ILE A 259 -11.04 -7.14 -5.39
N ASP A 260 -11.96 -7.04 -4.42
CA ASP A 260 -13.40 -7.11 -4.70
C ASP A 260 -13.93 -5.75 -5.19
N PHE A 261 -13.93 -5.57 -6.52
CA PHE A 261 -14.46 -4.39 -7.20
C PHE A 261 -15.98 -4.26 -7.14
N SER A 262 -16.70 -5.27 -6.63
CA SER A 262 -18.15 -5.17 -6.46
C SER A 262 -18.54 -4.37 -5.22
N ASN A 263 -17.61 -4.19 -4.27
CA ASN A 263 -17.83 -3.37 -3.10
C ASN A 263 -17.79 -1.88 -3.47
N LYS A 264 -18.97 -1.26 -3.58
CA LYS A 264 -19.14 0.16 -3.89
C LYS A 264 -18.79 1.11 -2.76
N SER A 265 -18.51 0.60 -1.55
CA SER A 265 -17.97 1.45 -0.50
C SER A 265 -16.58 1.95 -0.93
N ARG A 266 -15.80 1.12 -1.63
CA ARG A 266 -14.39 1.37 -1.98
C ARG A 266 -14.15 2.60 -2.83
N LEU A 267 -13.31 3.52 -2.33
CA LEU A 267 -12.78 4.64 -3.11
C LEU A 267 -11.94 4.14 -4.29
N VAL A 268 -10.97 3.25 -4.06
CA VAL A 268 -10.06 2.73 -5.09
C VAL A 268 -9.77 1.24 -4.87
N PRO A 269 -10.57 0.33 -5.47
CA PRO A 269 -10.32 -1.11 -5.36
C PRO A 269 -9.07 -1.58 -6.12
N GLY A 270 -8.51 -2.70 -5.68
CA GLY A 270 -7.43 -3.44 -6.35
C GLY A 270 -6.01 -2.90 -6.15
N LEU A 271 -5.79 -1.91 -5.28
CA LEU A 271 -4.46 -1.36 -4.98
C LEU A 271 -3.48 -2.43 -4.45
N SER A 272 -3.96 -3.47 -3.76
CA SER A 272 -3.13 -4.57 -3.27
C SER A 272 -2.36 -5.31 -4.36
N LEU A 273 -2.77 -5.22 -5.64
CA LEU A 273 -2.01 -5.79 -6.75
C LEU A 273 -0.60 -5.20 -6.88
N VAL A 274 -0.43 -3.92 -6.53
CA VAL A 274 0.87 -3.25 -6.66
C VAL A 274 1.77 -3.47 -5.44
N SER A 275 1.20 -3.88 -4.31
CA SER A 275 1.93 -4.17 -3.06
C SER A 275 3.01 -5.25 -3.24
N SER A 276 2.68 -6.30 -3.99
CA SER A 276 3.57 -7.42 -4.26
C SER A 276 4.67 -7.07 -5.24
N THR A 277 4.39 -6.18 -6.20
CA THR A 277 5.40 -5.66 -7.13
C THR A 277 6.39 -4.76 -6.39
N LEU A 278 5.89 -3.85 -5.56
CA LEU A 278 6.70 -2.97 -4.73
C LEU A 278 7.62 -3.76 -3.79
N SER A 279 7.06 -4.67 -3.00
CA SER A 279 7.82 -5.50 -2.04
C SER A 279 8.83 -6.42 -2.72
N SER A 280 8.50 -7.03 -3.88
CA SER A 280 9.43 -7.91 -4.61
C SER A 280 10.71 -7.18 -5.02
N GLU A 281 10.60 -5.91 -5.41
CA GLU A 281 11.72 -5.13 -5.95
C GLU A 281 12.44 -4.32 -4.85
N ARG A 282 11.73 -3.92 -3.78
CA ARG A 282 12.31 -3.35 -2.56
C ARG A 282 12.90 -4.41 -1.61
N LEU A 283 12.82 -5.69 -1.98
CA LEU A 283 13.19 -6.84 -1.14
C LEU A 283 12.50 -6.85 0.24
N GLY A 284 11.28 -6.32 0.29
CA GLY A 284 10.48 -6.21 1.51
C GLY A 284 9.63 -7.42 1.82
N ILE A 285 9.02 -7.40 3.01
CA ILE A 285 7.94 -8.32 3.40
C ILE A 285 6.58 -7.63 3.22
N VAL A 286 5.53 -8.44 3.02
CA VAL A 286 4.15 -7.95 2.90
C VAL A 286 3.34 -8.44 4.09
N ILE A 287 2.63 -7.52 4.73
CA ILE A 287 1.61 -7.73 5.74
C ILE A 287 0.24 -7.67 5.06
N THR A 288 -0.55 -8.73 5.23
CA THR A 288 -1.94 -8.77 4.79
C THR A 288 -2.87 -9.05 5.97
N CYS A 289 -3.96 -8.30 6.05
CA CYS A 289 -5.11 -8.60 6.89
C CYS A 289 -6.36 -7.91 6.30
N ASP A 290 -7.54 -8.26 6.80
CA ASP A 290 -8.73 -7.45 6.55
C ASP A 290 -8.77 -6.28 7.54
N TYR A 291 -8.42 -5.10 7.03
CA TYR A 291 -8.44 -3.83 7.76
C TYR A 291 -9.65 -2.97 7.39
N SER A 292 -10.59 -3.51 6.60
CA SER A 292 -11.59 -2.71 5.91
C SER A 292 -12.47 -1.88 6.86
N VAL A 293 -12.63 -0.60 6.54
CA VAL A 293 -13.68 0.28 7.07
C VAL A 293 -14.62 0.67 5.92
N PRO A 294 -15.93 0.88 6.17
CA PRO A 294 -16.83 1.48 5.16
C PRO A 294 -16.49 2.95 4.89
N ILE A 295 -16.46 3.42 3.63
CA ILE A 295 -16.12 4.82 3.30
C ILE A 295 -17.06 5.81 3.96
N GLU A 296 -18.33 5.43 4.09
CA GLU A 296 -19.35 6.31 4.66
C GLU A 296 -18.98 6.69 6.10
N TYR A 297 -18.15 5.88 6.75
CA TYR A 297 -17.68 6.12 8.10
C TYR A 297 -16.56 7.15 8.12
N ASN A 298 -15.63 7.08 7.17
CA ASN A 298 -14.56 8.08 7.03
C ASN A 298 -15.18 9.44 6.69
N PHE A 299 -16.13 9.46 5.75
CA PHE A 299 -16.86 10.66 5.33
C PHE A 299 -17.70 11.29 6.42
N ALA A 300 -18.25 10.47 7.33
CA ALA A 300 -19.03 10.98 8.45
C ALA A 300 -18.17 11.49 9.61
N LEU A 301 -16.86 11.16 9.65
CA LEU A 301 -15.90 11.77 10.58
C LEU A 301 -15.15 12.96 9.96
N GLY A 302 -14.99 12.99 8.64
CA GLY A 302 -14.19 13.96 7.87
C GLY A 302 -14.81 15.35 7.66
N TYR A 303 -15.59 15.86 8.61
CA TYR A 303 -16.03 17.26 8.72
C TYR A 303 -17.23 17.76 7.87
N GLY A 304 -17.96 18.74 8.44
CA GLY A 304 -19.02 19.55 7.83
C GLY A 304 -18.55 20.74 6.97
N THR A 305 -19.50 21.33 6.26
CA THR A 305 -19.31 22.12 5.02
C THR A 305 -18.85 23.58 5.23
N GLY A 306 -18.04 23.86 6.24
CA GLY A 306 -17.59 25.22 6.58
C GLY A 306 -16.46 25.77 5.69
N ASP A 307 -16.31 27.10 5.67
CA ASP A 307 -15.26 27.81 4.94
C ASP A 307 -13.86 27.52 5.53
N ALA A 308 -13.02 26.79 4.79
CA ALA A 308 -11.61 26.63 5.11
C ALA A 308 -10.89 27.95 4.82
N GLY A 309 -10.48 28.63 5.89
CA GLY A 309 -9.68 29.85 5.82
C GLY A 309 -10.04 30.97 6.79
N SER A 310 -11.07 30.84 7.63
CA SER A 310 -11.46 31.91 8.57
C SER A 310 -11.66 31.48 10.03
N GLY A 311 -11.48 30.21 10.39
CA GLY A 311 -11.84 29.74 11.74
C GLY A 311 -13.34 29.84 12.03
N GLU A 312 -14.16 30.18 11.02
CA GLU A 312 -15.61 30.18 11.11
C GLU A 312 -16.11 28.97 10.34
N ARG A 313 -16.13 27.82 11.03
CA ARG A 313 -17.02 26.73 10.67
C ARG A 313 -18.43 27.29 10.66
N GLY A 314 -18.97 27.54 9.45
CA GLY A 314 -20.36 27.91 9.27
C GLY A 314 -21.27 26.91 10.01
N GLU A 315 -22.48 27.34 10.38
CA GLU A 315 -23.47 26.54 11.11
C GLU A 315 -23.54 25.10 10.57
N ASP A 316 -22.85 24.17 11.22
CA ASP A 316 -22.82 22.77 10.86
C ASP A 316 -24.02 22.09 11.53
N PRO A 317 -25.00 21.57 10.79
CA PRO A 317 -25.97 20.67 11.38
C PRO A 317 -25.28 19.33 11.55
N ASP A 318 -24.51 19.12 12.63
CA ASP A 318 -23.84 17.85 12.98
C ASP A 318 -24.57 16.65 12.37
N TRP A 319 -23.98 16.02 11.34
CA TRP A 319 -24.64 14.95 10.60
C TRP A 319 -24.90 13.72 11.49
N LEU A 320 -24.12 13.60 12.56
CA LEU A 320 -24.22 12.56 13.57
C LEU A 320 -24.24 13.18 14.98
N PRO A 321 -24.98 12.60 15.92
CA PRO A 321 -24.79 12.91 17.33
C PRO A 321 -23.36 12.56 17.80
N GLU A 322 -22.79 13.34 18.72
CA GLU A 322 -21.45 13.14 19.33
C GLU A 322 -21.17 11.67 19.75
N GLU A 323 -22.16 10.99 20.36
CA GLU A 323 -22.03 9.58 20.74
C GLU A 323 -21.82 8.63 19.55
N GLU A 324 -22.44 8.93 18.39
CA GLU A 324 -22.30 8.15 17.16
C GLU A 324 -20.96 8.43 16.49
N GLU A 325 -20.48 9.67 16.47
CA GLU A 325 -19.15 10.04 15.97
C GLU A 325 -18.03 9.37 16.77
N ILE A 326 -18.11 9.41 18.10
CA ILE A 326 -17.15 8.74 18.98
C ILE A 326 -17.18 7.22 18.74
N ALA A 327 -18.36 6.61 18.58
CA ALA A 327 -18.47 5.18 18.30
C ALA A 327 -17.83 4.80 16.96
N LEU A 328 -18.02 5.65 15.95
CA LEU A 328 -17.47 5.49 14.61
C LEU A 328 -15.95 5.63 14.58
N GLN A 329 -15.44 6.64 15.25
CA GLN A 329 -14.01 6.86 15.42
C GLN A 329 -13.35 5.69 16.13
N ASN A 330 -13.89 5.23 17.26
CA ASN A 330 -13.37 4.06 17.98
C ASN A 330 -13.35 2.81 17.07
N TYR A 331 -14.35 2.64 16.20
CA TYR A 331 -14.40 1.54 15.24
C TYR A 331 -13.28 1.60 14.19
N ILE A 332 -12.97 2.79 13.67
CA ILE A 332 -11.90 3.01 12.69
C ILE A 332 -10.54 2.86 13.39
N ASN A 333 -10.34 3.52 14.52
CA ASN A 333 -9.09 3.48 15.29
C ASN A 333 -8.76 2.07 15.79
N ALA A 334 -9.75 1.24 16.14
CA ALA A 334 -9.51 -0.17 16.47
C ALA A 334 -8.92 -0.98 15.29
N ARG A 335 -9.19 -0.58 14.04
CA ARG A 335 -8.56 -1.18 12.85
C ARG A 335 -7.23 -0.56 12.53
N ALA A 336 -7.07 0.75 12.69
CA ALA A 336 -5.77 1.39 12.61
C ALA A 336 -4.78 0.76 13.62
N ALA A 337 -5.21 0.52 14.86
CA ALA A 337 -4.41 -0.20 15.86
C ALA A 337 -4.00 -1.61 15.41
N LYS A 338 -4.82 -2.32 14.63
CA LYS A 338 -4.45 -3.61 14.05
C LYS A 338 -3.38 -3.50 12.97
N VAL A 339 -3.42 -2.44 12.18
CA VAL A 339 -2.40 -2.14 11.16
C VAL A 339 -1.07 -1.90 11.86
N ASP A 340 -1.07 -1.02 12.85
CA ASP A 340 0.08 -0.64 13.66
C ASP A 340 0.74 -1.82 14.37
N ASN A 341 -0.04 -2.58 15.17
CA ASN A 341 0.44 -3.77 15.85
C ASN A 341 1.02 -4.82 14.89
N ALA A 342 0.51 -4.91 13.66
CA ALA A 342 1.06 -5.82 12.65
C ALA A 342 2.41 -5.34 12.12
N ILE A 343 2.60 -4.03 11.96
CA ILE A 343 3.88 -3.40 11.58
C ILE A 343 4.92 -3.63 12.67
N ASP A 344 4.56 -3.41 13.92
CA ASP A 344 5.40 -3.71 15.08
C ASP A 344 5.87 -5.16 15.12
N ASP A 345 4.92 -6.08 14.98
CA ASP A 345 5.18 -7.52 14.92
C ASP A 345 6.17 -7.88 13.80
N ALA A 346 6.04 -7.21 12.65
CA ALA A 346 6.91 -7.39 11.49
C ALA A 346 8.30 -6.79 11.72
N PHE A 347 8.38 -5.59 12.31
CA PHE A 347 9.63 -4.95 12.69
C PHE A 347 10.42 -5.78 13.69
N GLU A 348 9.77 -6.25 14.75
CA GLU A 348 10.37 -7.15 15.73
C GLU A 348 10.85 -8.45 15.10
N PHE A 349 10.05 -9.02 14.19
CA PHE A 349 10.41 -10.23 13.48
C PHE A 349 11.69 -10.04 12.65
N LEU A 350 11.77 -8.94 11.88
CA LEU A 350 12.96 -8.59 11.09
C LEU A 350 14.18 -8.39 11.99
N THR A 351 14.02 -7.65 13.09
CA THR A 351 15.08 -7.39 14.08
C THR A 351 15.63 -8.68 14.67
N LYS A 352 14.75 -9.61 15.08
CA LYS A 352 15.14 -10.95 15.59
C LYS A 352 15.89 -11.79 14.54
N LYS A 353 15.68 -11.50 13.25
CA LYS A 353 16.37 -12.15 12.12
C LYS A 353 17.66 -11.42 11.70
N GLY A 354 18.03 -10.33 12.36
CA GLY A 354 19.23 -9.54 12.07
C GLY A 354 19.07 -8.54 10.93
N TYR A 355 17.85 -8.22 10.55
CA TYR A 355 17.51 -7.16 9.60
C TYR A 355 17.03 -5.91 10.34
N GLN A 356 17.13 -4.74 9.70
CA GLN A 356 16.67 -3.47 10.25
C GLN A 356 15.77 -2.80 9.21
N ALA A 357 14.46 -2.78 9.48
CA ALA A 357 13.54 -2.04 8.64
C ALA A 357 13.78 -0.52 8.80
N LYS A 358 13.57 0.20 7.70
CA LYS A 358 13.65 1.67 7.65
C LYS A 358 12.39 2.30 7.08
N TYR A 359 11.64 1.54 6.30
CA TYR A 359 10.49 2.04 5.55
C TYR A 359 9.27 1.17 5.81
N VAL A 360 8.12 1.82 5.95
CA VAL A 360 6.81 1.21 5.91
C VAL A 360 5.99 1.89 4.82
N CYS A 361 5.41 1.11 3.92
CA CYS A 361 4.53 1.62 2.88
C CYS A 361 3.15 1.02 2.99
N ILE A 362 2.16 1.88 3.18
CA ILE A 362 0.75 1.51 3.13
C ILE A 362 0.33 1.45 1.66
N VAL A 363 -0.25 0.34 1.21
CA VAL A 363 -0.76 0.19 -0.17
C VAL A 363 -2.25 -0.06 -0.09
N GLY A 364 -3.03 1.01 -0.25
CA GLY A 364 -4.47 1.04 -0.07
C GLY A 364 -4.98 2.47 0.15
N ASP A 365 -6.26 2.69 -0.15
CA ASP A 365 -7.01 3.87 0.25
C ASP A 365 -7.37 3.83 1.75
N THR A 366 -8.04 4.88 2.24
CA THR A 366 -8.46 5.02 3.65
C THR A 366 -9.53 4.02 4.07
N GLU A 367 -10.14 3.28 3.16
CA GLU A 367 -11.03 2.17 3.50
C GLU A 367 -10.31 0.85 3.62
N SER A 368 -9.43 0.57 2.67
CA SER A 368 -8.73 -0.70 2.58
C SER A 368 -7.71 -0.80 3.70
N VAL A 369 -6.97 0.27 3.96
CA VAL A 369 -6.09 0.41 5.12
C VAL A 369 -6.35 1.78 5.76
N PRO A 370 -7.07 1.84 6.89
CA PRO A 370 -7.51 3.12 7.47
C PRO A 370 -6.35 4.02 7.85
N MET A 371 -6.64 5.30 8.01
CA MET A 371 -5.81 6.22 8.79
C MET A 371 -6.25 6.16 10.24
N MET A 372 -5.42 6.66 11.14
CA MET A 372 -5.84 6.85 12.53
C MET A 372 -6.37 8.26 12.74
N TYR A 373 -7.49 8.38 13.44
CA TYR A 373 -8.13 9.65 13.76
C TYR A 373 -7.80 10.06 15.18
N VAL A 374 -7.07 11.15 15.36
CA VAL A 374 -6.57 11.57 16.68
C VAL A 374 -7.06 12.95 17.04
N LYS A 375 -7.43 13.16 18.30
CA LYS A 375 -7.95 14.46 18.72
C LYS A 375 -6.88 15.52 18.50
N SER A 376 -7.22 16.61 17.84
CA SER A 376 -6.30 17.70 17.53
C SER A 376 -5.82 18.39 18.83
N PRO A 377 -4.49 18.54 19.04
CA PRO A 377 -3.89 19.26 20.17
C PRO A 377 -4.46 20.64 20.45
N ILE A 378 -4.97 21.32 19.43
CA ILE A 378 -5.53 22.67 19.52
C ILE A 378 -6.72 22.71 20.49
N TRP A 379 -7.56 21.67 20.48
CA TRP A 379 -8.88 21.69 21.17
C TRP A 379 -8.84 21.17 22.60
N TYR A 380 -7.94 20.25 22.92
CA TYR A 380 -7.84 19.72 24.29
C TYR A 380 -6.77 20.43 25.15
N GLU A 381 -5.83 21.18 24.55
CA GLU A 381 -4.84 21.97 25.31
C GLU A 381 -5.27 23.42 25.59
N GLY A 382 -6.52 23.80 25.24
CA GLY A 382 -7.15 25.06 25.64
C GLY A 382 -6.65 26.30 24.88
N SER A 383 -6.27 26.14 23.61
CA SER A 383 -5.75 27.22 22.76
C SER A 383 -6.83 28.13 22.17
N THR A 384 -8.10 27.76 22.27
CA THR A 384 -9.23 28.59 21.86
C THR A 384 -9.49 29.67 22.91
N ASP A 385 -9.54 30.93 22.46
CA ASP A 385 -10.37 31.95 23.13
C ASP A 385 -11.75 31.31 23.32
N SER A 386 -12.38 31.50 24.48
CA SER A 386 -13.52 30.71 24.99
C SER A 386 -14.84 30.82 24.17
N SER A 387 -14.76 31.22 22.91
CA SER A 387 -15.83 31.36 21.94
C SER A 387 -15.84 30.31 20.83
N GLU A 388 -14.74 29.57 20.63
CA GLU A 388 -14.67 28.50 19.63
C GLU A 388 -14.95 27.15 20.32
N SER A 389 -15.99 26.45 19.87
CA SER A 389 -16.38 25.12 20.34
C SER A 389 -16.32 24.15 19.16
N GLY A 390 -15.47 23.13 19.26
CA GLY A 390 -15.38 22.03 18.31
C GLY A 390 -14.50 20.90 18.85
N GLU A 391 -14.78 19.67 18.45
CA GLU A 391 -13.84 18.56 18.55
C GLU A 391 -13.30 18.27 17.14
N GLU A 392 -11.99 18.28 16.95
CA GLU A 392 -11.37 17.93 15.67
C GLU A 392 -10.56 16.66 15.78
N TYR A 393 -10.64 15.82 14.76
CA TYR A 393 -9.86 14.61 14.63
C TYR A 393 -8.94 14.69 13.42
N VAL A 394 -7.63 14.62 13.65
CA VAL A 394 -6.63 14.56 12.58
C VAL A 394 -6.51 13.14 12.08
N ALA A 395 -6.85 12.92 10.80
CA ALA A 395 -6.53 11.68 10.11
C ALA A 395 -5.01 11.60 9.86
N SER A 396 -4.35 10.53 10.30
CA SER A 396 -2.89 10.42 10.19
C SER A 396 -2.41 9.00 9.92
N ASP A 397 -1.39 8.90 9.07
CA ASP A 397 -0.58 7.69 8.88
C ASP A 397 0.63 7.65 9.82
N MET A 398 0.93 8.73 10.55
CA MET A 398 2.17 8.91 11.32
C MET A 398 2.51 7.75 12.24
N TYR A 399 1.50 7.27 12.95
CA TYR A 399 1.63 6.25 13.99
C TYR A 399 2.16 4.94 13.45
N TYR A 400 1.84 4.58 12.21
CA TYR A 400 2.38 3.38 11.59
C TYR A 400 3.90 3.41 11.40
N GLY A 401 4.52 4.59 11.50
CA GLY A 401 5.96 4.77 11.49
C GLY A 401 6.63 4.85 12.86
N ASP A 402 5.84 4.95 13.93
CA ASP A 402 6.28 5.03 15.33
C ASP A 402 6.26 3.63 15.95
N LEU A 403 7.38 3.22 16.55
CA LEU A 403 7.55 1.90 17.16
C LEU A 403 7.49 1.94 18.69
N ASP A 404 7.51 3.13 19.28
CA ASP A 404 7.54 3.34 20.73
C ASP A 404 6.13 3.28 21.33
N ILE A 405 5.12 3.76 20.60
CA ILE A 405 3.72 3.70 21.01
C ILE A 405 3.14 2.32 20.66
N LYS A 406 2.42 1.69 21.62
CA LYS A 406 1.65 0.45 21.39
C LYS A 406 0.17 0.72 21.46
N LEU A 407 -0.53 0.46 20.36
CA LEU A 407 -1.96 0.71 20.25
C LEU A 407 -2.79 -0.50 20.72
N ASN A 408 -3.80 -0.26 21.56
CA ASN A 408 -4.69 -1.33 22.02
C ASN A 408 -6.01 -1.35 21.22
N GLU A 409 -6.35 -2.48 20.62
CA GLU A 409 -7.58 -2.67 19.83
C GLU A 409 -8.88 -2.50 20.64
N SER A 410 -8.84 -2.61 21.97
CA SER A 410 -10.00 -2.43 22.86
C SER A 410 -10.15 -1.01 23.42
N MET A 411 -9.31 -0.06 22.98
CA MET A 411 -9.38 1.32 23.44
C MET A 411 -10.72 1.94 23.06
N THR A 412 -11.37 2.51 24.07
CA THR A 412 -12.43 3.48 23.93
C THR A 412 -11.85 4.84 24.23
N PHE A 413 -12.42 5.90 23.65
CA PHE A 413 -12.08 7.31 23.94
C PHE A 413 -11.97 7.63 25.45
N GLU A 414 -12.78 6.97 26.29
CA GLU A 414 -12.74 7.11 27.76
C GLU A 414 -11.51 6.49 28.44
N ASN A 415 -10.80 5.57 27.76
CA ASN A 415 -9.64 4.84 28.28
C ASN A 415 -8.33 5.18 27.53
N SER A 416 -8.33 6.17 26.63
CA SER A 416 -7.21 6.49 25.74
C SER A 416 -6.24 7.53 26.32
N GLU A 417 -5.79 7.36 27.58
CA GLU A 417 -4.80 8.25 28.21
C GLU A 417 -3.53 8.44 27.35
N ASN A 418 -3.20 7.45 26.49
CA ASN A 418 -2.07 7.50 25.56
C ASN A 418 -2.24 8.50 24.37
N TYR A 419 -3.46 8.96 24.06
CA TYR A 419 -3.70 9.87 22.91
C TYR A 419 -3.81 11.34 23.30
N TYR A 420 -4.07 11.63 24.57
CA TYR A 420 -4.31 13.00 25.05
C TYR A 420 -3.06 13.67 25.64
N GLN A 421 -1.98 12.91 25.82
CA GLN A 421 -0.80 13.40 26.52
C GLN A 421 0.32 13.68 25.52
N ARG A 422 1.10 14.73 25.83
CA ARG A 422 2.34 15.11 25.15
C ARG A 422 3.39 14.00 25.28
N GLU A 423 3.20 12.90 24.58
CA GLU A 423 4.22 11.89 24.42
C GLU A 423 5.10 12.30 23.26
N ASP A 424 6.34 12.70 23.54
CA ASP A 424 7.30 13.15 22.52
C ASP A 424 7.50 12.09 21.42
N ALA A 425 7.36 10.81 21.79
CA ALA A 425 7.45 9.66 20.88
C ALA A 425 6.52 9.79 19.66
N LEU A 426 5.32 10.35 19.84
CA LEU A 426 4.34 10.53 18.78
C LEU A 426 4.86 11.38 17.61
N TYR A 427 5.79 12.29 17.88
CA TYR A 427 6.29 13.26 16.91
C TYR A 427 7.65 12.86 16.34
N THR A 428 8.14 11.67 16.71
CA THR A 428 9.43 11.13 16.28
C THR A 428 9.26 9.68 15.80
N CYS A 429 9.05 9.48 14.50
CA CYS A 429 8.95 8.14 13.92
C CYS A 429 10.33 7.52 13.68
N GLU A 430 10.47 6.21 13.94
CA GLU A 430 11.63 5.40 13.58
C GLU A 430 11.62 4.99 12.11
N LEU A 431 10.43 4.71 11.55
CA LEU A 431 10.25 4.28 10.18
C LEU A 431 9.79 5.45 9.31
N ALA A 432 10.39 5.59 8.13
CA ALA A 432 9.91 6.47 7.09
C ALA A 432 8.64 5.89 6.47
N ILE A 433 7.53 6.65 6.55
CA ILE A 433 6.21 6.22 6.09
C ILE A 433 5.75 6.95 4.84
N GLY A 434 5.09 6.23 3.95
CA GLY A 434 4.31 6.78 2.84
C GLY A 434 3.17 5.84 2.45
N ARG A 435 2.15 6.40 1.81
CA ARG A 435 0.98 5.67 1.32
C ARG A 435 0.94 5.65 -0.21
N LEU A 436 0.92 4.46 -0.79
CA LEU A 436 0.67 4.26 -2.19
C LEU A 436 -0.84 4.18 -2.44
N VAL A 437 -1.37 5.32 -2.86
CA VAL A 437 -2.74 5.55 -3.28
C VAL A 437 -2.70 6.30 -4.62
N ALA A 438 -3.70 6.08 -5.45
CA ALA A 438 -3.83 6.69 -6.77
C ALA A 438 -5.31 6.65 -7.20
N ARG A 439 -5.67 7.21 -8.35
CA ARG A 439 -7.09 7.23 -8.81
C ARG A 439 -7.64 5.85 -9.12
N ASN A 440 -6.76 4.94 -9.53
CA ASN A 440 -7.10 3.58 -9.91
C ASN A 440 -5.85 2.67 -9.85
N THR A 441 -6.03 1.38 -10.11
CA THR A 441 -4.92 0.40 -10.06
C THR A 441 -3.84 0.64 -11.13
N LEU A 442 -4.21 1.20 -12.29
CA LEU A 442 -3.26 1.50 -13.36
C LEU A 442 -2.34 2.65 -12.96
N ASP A 443 -2.90 3.72 -12.40
CA ASP A 443 -2.14 4.84 -11.84
C ASP A 443 -1.23 4.40 -10.68
N ALA A 444 -1.73 3.55 -9.79
CA ALA A 444 -0.93 2.99 -8.70
C ALA A 444 0.26 2.18 -9.24
N SER A 445 0.04 1.43 -10.32
CA SER A 445 1.10 0.69 -11.00
C SER A 445 2.10 1.63 -11.67
N ALA A 446 1.63 2.73 -12.26
CA ALA A 446 2.48 3.78 -12.82
C ALA A 446 3.34 4.45 -11.75
N LEU A 447 2.76 4.76 -10.57
CA LEU A 447 3.49 5.30 -9.43
C LEU A 447 4.59 4.36 -8.94
N VAL A 448 4.30 3.06 -8.77
CA VAL A 448 5.33 2.04 -8.48
C VAL A 448 6.42 2.04 -9.55
N ALA A 449 6.02 2.10 -10.82
CA ALA A 449 6.96 2.01 -11.93
C ALA A 449 7.89 3.22 -12.02
N ARG A 450 7.39 4.42 -11.72
CA ARG A 450 8.19 5.65 -11.62
C ARG A 450 9.20 5.52 -10.50
N SER A 451 8.79 5.07 -9.33
CA SER A 451 9.67 4.91 -8.16
C SER A 451 10.79 3.89 -8.39
N LEU A 452 10.45 2.66 -8.77
CA LEU A 452 11.43 1.57 -8.95
C LEU A 452 12.25 1.69 -10.24
N GLY A 453 11.65 2.32 -11.26
CA GLY A 453 12.20 2.47 -12.59
C GLY A 453 12.90 3.81 -12.83
N TYR A 454 12.94 4.71 -11.84
CA TYR A 454 13.34 6.11 -12.00
C TYR A 454 14.61 6.28 -12.84
N TRP A 455 15.72 5.68 -12.40
CA TRP A 455 17.03 5.81 -13.06
C TRP A 455 17.07 5.29 -14.50
N LYS A 456 16.13 4.43 -14.87
CA LYS A 456 16.08 3.82 -16.20
C LYS A 456 15.11 4.54 -17.15
N TYR A 457 13.97 5.01 -16.65
CA TYR A 457 12.89 5.53 -17.48
C TYR A 457 12.63 7.03 -17.28
N GLU A 458 12.99 7.60 -16.13
CA GLU A 458 12.71 9.00 -15.77
C GLU A 458 13.96 9.88 -15.84
N TYR A 459 15.09 9.38 -15.36
CA TYR A 459 16.32 10.15 -15.21
C TYR A 459 16.87 10.67 -16.54
N LYS A 460 16.83 11.99 -16.72
CA LYS A 460 17.37 12.70 -17.88
C LYS A 460 18.24 13.88 -17.42
N PRO A 461 19.48 13.66 -16.96
CA PRO A 461 20.29 14.70 -16.30
C PRO A 461 20.64 15.91 -17.20
N ASP A 462 20.57 15.74 -18.52
CA ASP A 462 20.80 16.82 -19.48
C ASP A 462 19.56 17.70 -19.69
N ASP A 463 18.39 17.29 -19.19
CA ASP A 463 17.17 18.08 -19.23
C ASP A 463 17.28 19.28 -18.27
N LEU A 464 17.04 20.47 -18.77
CA LEU A 464 17.14 21.70 -17.99
C LEU A 464 16.10 21.77 -16.87
N ALA A 465 14.98 21.04 -16.98
CA ALA A 465 13.95 21.00 -15.95
C ALA A 465 14.49 20.59 -14.57
N TYR A 466 15.52 19.74 -14.54
CA TYR A 466 16.21 19.34 -13.30
C TYR A 466 16.88 20.49 -12.55
N ARG A 467 17.13 21.62 -13.22
CA ARG A 467 17.75 22.80 -12.63
C ARG A 467 16.74 23.83 -12.16
N PHE A 468 15.44 23.56 -12.26
CA PHE A 468 14.40 24.51 -11.91
C PHE A 468 13.45 23.97 -10.85
N ALA A 469 13.05 24.86 -9.95
CA ALA A 469 12.00 24.63 -8.97
C ALA A 469 10.91 25.70 -9.14
N LEU A 470 9.67 25.34 -8.81
CA LEU A 470 8.52 26.24 -8.82
C LEU A 470 7.98 26.43 -7.41
N ILE A 471 7.89 27.69 -6.97
CA ILE A 471 7.27 28.10 -5.71
C ILE A 471 5.96 28.83 -6.06
N VAL A 472 4.83 28.19 -5.77
CA VAL A 472 3.49 28.73 -6.01
C VAL A 472 2.97 29.33 -4.71
N ARG A 473 2.40 30.55 -4.73
CA ARG A 473 1.93 31.21 -3.50
C ARG A 473 0.56 31.87 -3.67
N SER A 474 -0.25 31.81 -2.61
CA SER A 474 -1.53 32.52 -2.51
C SER A 474 -1.37 33.99 -2.08
N TRP A 475 -2.34 34.88 -2.35
CA TRP A 475 -2.32 36.23 -1.76
C TRP A 475 -2.51 36.22 -0.24
N ALA A 476 -3.13 35.17 0.31
CA ALA A 476 -3.27 34.99 1.76
C ALA A 476 -1.93 34.99 2.51
N VAL A 477 -0.85 34.53 1.85
CA VAL A 477 0.52 34.56 2.39
C VAL A 477 1.14 35.97 2.39
N GLY A 478 0.40 36.98 1.90
CA GLY A 478 0.72 38.40 1.94
C GLY A 478 1.73 38.88 0.88
N MET A 479 1.41 39.96 0.16
CA MET A 479 2.29 40.54 -0.87
C MET A 479 3.60 41.16 -0.34
N GLY A 480 3.71 41.41 0.98
CA GLY A 480 4.77 42.25 1.57
C GLY A 480 5.91 41.52 2.27
N ARG A 481 5.92 40.18 2.32
CA ARG A 481 6.79 39.43 3.25
C ARG A 481 7.66 38.42 2.50
N LEU A 482 8.93 38.80 2.30
CA LEU A 482 9.91 38.09 1.48
C LEU A 482 10.68 36.98 2.24
N ILE A 483 10.50 36.82 3.56
CA ILE A 483 11.39 35.96 4.36
C ILE A 483 11.26 34.46 3.98
N PRO A 484 10.07 33.84 3.99
CA PRO A 484 9.92 32.43 3.64
C PRO A 484 10.33 32.10 2.20
N PRO A 485 9.86 32.82 1.15
CA PRO A 485 10.26 32.51 -0.22
C PRO A 485 11.75 32.80 -0.46
N ALA A 486 12.36 33.75 0.24
CA ALA A 486 13.81 33.95 0.15
C ALA A 486 14.58 32.76 0.73
N HIS A 487 14.11 32.21 1.86
CA HIS A 487 14.70 31.01 2.45
C HIS A 487 14.55 29.79 1.55
N GLN A 488 13.32 29.50 1.10
CA GLN A 488 13.04 28.42 0.14
C GLN A 488 13.87 28.56 -1.14
N THR A 489 13.97 29.77 -1.70
CA THR A 489 14.82 30.05 -2.87
C THR A 489 16.30 29.78 -2.59
N ALA A 490 16.78 30.12 -1.39
CA ALA A 490 18.16 29.85 -0.98
C ALA A 490 18.43 28.35 -0.88
N VAL A 491 17.52 27.58 -0.27
CA VAL A 491 17.61 26.11 -0.16
C VAL A 491 17.75 25.48 -1.55
N PHE A 492 16.91 25.87 -2.52
CA PHE A 492 17.05 25.39 -3.90
C PHE A 492 18.37 25.82 -4.55
N ALA A 493 18.77 27.08 -4.38
CA ALA A 493 19.99 27.63 -4.98
C ALA A 493 21.26 26.95 -4.46
N GLU A 494 21.33 26.69 -3.16
CA GLU A 494 22.43 25.94 -2.51
C GLU A 494 22.56 24.52 -3.05
N ASN A 495 21.45 23.94 -3.52
CA ASN A 495 21.39 22.61 -4.13
C ASN A 495 21.41 22.64 -5.66
N GLY A 496 21.82 23.76 -6.25
CA GLY A 496 22.07 23.88 -7.70
C GLY A 496 20.81 24.05 -8.56
N MET A 497 19.70 24.44 -7.96
CA MET A 497 18.43 24.70 -8.64
C MET A 497 18.06 26.19 -8.59
N LEU A 498 17.56 26.74 -9.70
CA LEU A 498 16.98 28.07 -9.74
C LEU A 498 15.48 27.98 -9.46
N ALA A 499 15.04 28.60 -8.37
CA ALA A 499 13.62 28.67 -8.04
C ALA A 499 12.94 29.90 -8.67
N TYR A 500 11.81 29.69 -9.33
CA TYR A 500 10.89 30.75 -9.74
C TYR A 500 9.71 30.79 -8.81
N TRP A 501 9.17 31.98 -8.55
CA TRP A 501 7.98 32.12 -7.72
C TRP A 501 6.85 32.83 -8.45
N LEU A 502 5.65 32.30 -8.27
CA LEU A 502 4.39 32.86 -8.75
C LEU A 502 3.50 33.20 -7.55
N LEU A 503 2.72 34.27 -7.67
CA LEU A 503 1.88 34.77 -6.59
C LEU A 503 0.48 35.11 -7.11
N GLY A 504 -0.55 34.72 -6.36
CA GLY A 504 -1.90 35.21 -6.59
C GLY A 504 -2.60 34.61 -7.80
N ALA A 505 -3.53 35.38 -8.38
CA ALA A 505 -4.16 35.05 -9.66
C ALA A 505 -3.15 34.77 -10.80
N LYS A 506 -1.94 35.37 -10.76
CA LYS A 506 -0.88 35.03 -11.73
C LYS A 506 -0.41 33.59 -11.57
N ALA A 507 -0.36 33.08 -10.33
CA ALA A 507 -0.05 31.69 -10.05
C ALA A 507 -1.12 30.77 -10.63
N GLY A 508 -2.41 31.04 -10.41
CA GLY A 508 -3.51 30.27 -11.01
C GLY A 508 -3.40 30.17 -12.53
N LEU A 509 -3.05 31.27 -13.20
CA LEU A 509 -2.92 31.31 -14.67
C LEU A 509 -1.66 30.66 -15.24
N GLN A 510 -0.56 30.59 -14.48
CA GLN A 510 0.76 30.27 -15.04
C GLN A 510 1.38 29.00 -14.45
N ALA A 511 1.07 28.66 -13.19
CA ALA A 511 1.70 27.53 -12.51
C ALA A 511 1.47 26.20 -13.25
N PRO A 512 0.25 25.83 -13.69
CA PRO A 512 0.04 24.57 -14.43
C PRO A 512 0.95 24.42 -15.64
N SER A 513 1.14 25.49 -16.43
CA SER A 513 2.02 25.46 -17.59
C SER A 513 3.52 25.38 -17.25
N GLN A 514 3.90 25.75 -16.03
CA GLN A 514 5.30 25.74 -15.57
C GLN A 514 5.67 24.45 -14.84
N MET A 515 4.73 23.77 -14.19
CA MET A 515 5.01 22.54 -13.44
C MET A 515 5.79 21.49 -14.27
N PRO A 516 5.41 21.18 -15.54
CA PRO A 516 6.16 20.22 -16.37
C PRO A 516 7.60 20.65 -16.70
N THR A 517 7.97 21.91 -16.48
CA THR A 517 9.29 22.44 -16.82
C THR A 517 10.24 22.50 -15.61
N THR A 518 9.84 21.90 -14.50
CA THR A 518 10.56 21.93 -13.22
C THR A 518 10.69 20.53 -12.63
N ASN A 519 11.56 20.40 -11.63
CA ASN A 519 11.85 19.13 -10.95
C ASN A 519 11.57 19.18 -9.44
N ALA A 520 10.97 20.28 -8.97
CA ALA A 520 10.43 20.42 -7.63
C ALA A 520 9.32 21.48 -7.69
N VAL A 521 8.17 21.18 -7.08
CA VAL A 521 7.05 22.12 -6.95
C VAL A 521 6.65 22.19 -5.48
N MET A 522 6.51 23.40 -4.98
CA MET A 522 5.89 23.66 -3.68
C MET A 522 4.78 24.69 -3.80
N TYR A 523 3.82 24.62 -2.88
CA TYR A 523 2.76 25.60 -2.75
C TYR A 523 2.64 26.07 -1.31
N ASP A 524 2.53 27.38 -1.11
CA ASP A 524 2.20 28.02 0.16
C ASP A 524 0.86 28.76 0.03
N GLY A 525 -0.16 28.38 0.81
CA GLY A 525 -1.43 29.11 0.83
C GLY A 525 -2.61 28.32 1.37
N HIS A 526 -3.82 28.70 0.98
CA HIS A 526 -5.03 27.94 1.28
C HIS A 526 -5.19 26.77 0.34
N GLY A 527 -5.79 25.70 0.82
CA GLY A 527 -6.05 24.49 0.06
C GLY A 527 -7.39 23.90 0.44
N TYR A 528 -7.92 23.13 -0.48
CA TYR A 528 -8.98 22.16 -0.26
C TYR A 528 -8.56 20.85 -0.92
N PRO A 529 -9.29 19.75 -0.68
CA PRO A 529 -8.95 18.47 -1.29
C PRO A 529 -8.97 18.50 -2.83
N ASP A 530 -9.63 19.49 -3.43
CA ASP A 530 -9.82 19.62 -4.88
C ASP A 530 -8.83 20.59 -5.56
N GLY A 531 -8.04 21.37 -4.80
CA GLY A 531 -7.10 22.32 -5.38
C GLY A 531 -6.36 23.27 -4.44
N TRP A 532 -5.44 24.05 -5.03
CA TRP A 532 -4.68 25.11 -4.37
C TRP A 532 -5.30 26.48 -4.62
N TYR A 533 -5.70 27.19 -3.56
CA TYR A 533 -6.46 28.45 -3.64
C TYR A 533 -5.56 29.69 -3.59
N VAL A 534 -5.37 30.31 -4.76
CA VAL A 534 -4.29 31.28 -4.99
C VAL A 534 -4.65 32.73 -4.64
N THR A 535 -5.90 33.06 -4.32
CA THR A 535 -6.32 34.43 -3.94
C THR A 535 -6.49 34.59 -2.42
N TRP A 536 -7.60 34.23 -1.78
CA TRP A 536 -7.75 34.38 -0.32
C TRP A 536 -8.61 33.31 0.34
N ALA A 537 -9.75 33.01 -0.25
CA ALA A 537 -10.65 31.91 0.07
C ALA A 537 -11.50 31.71 -1.19
N SER A 538 -12.19 30.57 -1.30
CA SER A 538 -13.15 30.33 -2.39
C SER A 538 -14.07 31.55 -2.54
N THR A 539 -13.97 32.28 -3.66
CA THR A 539 -15.10 33.13 -4.04
C THR A 539 -16.14 32.16 -4.58
N ASP A 540 -17.37 32.21 -4.10
CA ASP A 540 -18.51 31.37 -4.55
C ASP A 540 -18.90 31.66 -6.03
N ASP A 541 -17.91 31.69 -6.92
CA ASP A 541 -18.03 32.03 -8.33
C ASP A 541 -17.51 30.87 -9.19
N PRO A 542 -18.37 29.90 -9.53
CA PRO A 542 -18.00 28.76 -10.38
C PRO A 542 -17.62 29.16 -11.81
N ASP A 543 -17.83 30.42 -12.21
CA ASP A 543 -17.40 30.95 -13.50
C ASP A 543 -16.04 31.67 -13.42
N ALA A 544 -15.52 31.94 -12.21
CA ALA A 544 -14.22 32.55 -11.97
C ALA A 544 -13.13 31.50 -11.67
N ASN A 545 -12.72 30.76 -12.72
CA ASN A 545 -11.64 29.76 -12.69
C ASN A 545 -10.21 30.35 -12.46
N LEU A 546 -10.11 31.52 -11.81
CA LEU A 546 -8.86 32.23 -11.51
C LEU A 546 -8.45 32.14 -10.03
N ASP A 547 -9.33 31.64 -9.17
CA ASP A 547 -9.12 31.62 -7.72
C ASP A 547 -8.42 30.37 -7.20
N ARG A 548 -8.33 29.31 -8.01
CA ARG A 548 -7.64 28.08 -7.65
C ARG A 548 -6.89 27.45 -8.83
N ILE A 549 -5.94 26.58 -8.49
CA ILE A 549 -5.37 25.56 -9.37
C ILE A 549 -6.04 24.25 -8.97
N GLY A 550 -6.99 23.79 -9.79
CA GLY A 550 -7.78 22.61 -9.52
C GLY A 550 -7.16 21.33 -10.04
N THR A 551 -7.78 20.21 -9.65
CA THR A 551 -7.42 18.89 -10.15
C THR A 551 -7.45 18.82 -11.70
N GLU A 552 -8.43 19.47 -12.31
CA GLU A 552 -8.58 19.54 -13.77
C GLU A 552 -7.45 20.31 -14.48
N ASP A 553 -6.78 21.22 -13.77
CA ASP A 553 -5.68 22.01 -14.32
C ASP A 553 -4.36 21.22 -14.32
N VAL A 554 -4.26 20.19 -13.47
CA VAL A 554 -3.02 19.44 -13.26
C VAL A 554 -3.05 18.02 -13.81
N GLU A 555 -4.21 17.35 -13.82
CA GLU A 555 -4.29 15.91 -14.13
C GLU A 555 -3.76 15.56 -15.52
N SER A 556 -3.97 16.43 -16.49
CA SER A 556 -3.56 16.18 -17.88
C SER A 556 -2.10 16.56 -18.18
N LEU A 557 -1.37 17.07 -17.18
CA LEU A 557 0.04 17.44 -17.34
C LEU A 557 0.92 16.20 -17.50
N ASP A 558 2.14 16.40 -18.00
CA ASP A 558 3.22 15.40 -18.03
C ASP A 558 4.34 15.87 -17.10
N LEU A 559 4.15 15.63 -15.81
CA LEU A 559 5.11 16.01 -14.79
C LEU A 559 6.32 15.08 -14.82
N HIS A 560 7.51 15.66 -14.64
CA HIS A 560 8.67 14.88 -14.23
C HIS A 560 8.35 14.10 -12.95
N ALA A 561 8.98 12.94 -12.78
CA ALA A 561 8.86 12.17 -11.55
C ALA A 561 9.58 12.90 -10.39
N MET A 562 8.89 13.89 -9.82
CA MET A 562 9.34 14.79 -8.77
C MET A 562 8.45 14.70 -7.54
N THR A 563 8.93 15.18 -6.40
CA THR A 563 8.09 15.38 -5.22
C THR A 563 7.39 16.74 -5.32
N VAL A 564 6.10 16.78 -4.99
CA VAL A 564 5.29 18.00 -4.89
C VAL A 564 4.87 18.19 -3.44
N PHE A 565 5.01 19.40 -2.90
CA PHE A 565 4.65 19.70 -1.51
C PHE A 565 3.62 20.84 -1.44
N GLY A 566 2.40 20.53 -0.99
CA GLY A 566 1.38 21.54 -0.68
C GLY A 566 1.38 21.89 0.81
N ALA A 567 1.96 23.03 1.17
CA ALA A 567 1.82 23.63 2.51
C ALA A 567 0.50 24.40 2.57
N CYS A 568 -0.59 23.65 2.67
CA CYS A 568 -1.97 24.15 2.66
C CYS A 568 -2.96 23.13 3.21
N CYS A 569 -4.10 23.63 3.70
CA CYS A 569 -5.17 22.84 4.30
C CYS A 569 -5.67 21.73 3.34
N LEU A 570 -6.02 20.58 3.91
CA LEU A 570 -6.87 19.54 3.32
C LEU A 570 -6.45 18.94 1.97
N SER A 571 -5.31 19.33 1.41
CA SER A 571 -4.90 18.92 0.07
C SER A 571 -4.57 17.41 -0.03
N SER A 572 -4.48 16.75 1.11
CA SER A 572 -4.36 15.30 1.28
C SER A 572 -5.49 14.70 2.12
N ALA A 573 -6.67 15.32 2.24
CA ALA A 573 -7.79 14.75 3.02
C ALA A 573 -8.58 13.73 2.18
N LEU A 574 -8.12 12.48 2.07
CA LEU A 574 -8.78 11.43 1.26
C LEU A 574 -10.12 10.92 1.82
N ASP A 575 -10.44 11.29 3.04
CA ASP A 575 -11.67 11.05 3.77
C ASP A 575 -12.67 12.21 3.66
N TRP A 576 -12.39 13.21 2.81
CA TRP A 576 -13.28 14.34 2.64
C TRP A 576 -14.48 14.01 1.71
N PRO A 577 -15.74 14.22 2.14
CA PRO A 577 -16.91 13.75 1.41
C PRO A 577 -17.33 14.63 0.22
N VAL A 578 -16.97 15.91 0.24
CA VAL A 578 -17.55 16.92 -0.66
C VAL A 578 -16.49 17.67 -1.46
N CYS A 579 -16.65 17.72 -2.79
CA CYS A 579 -15.84 18.61 -3.60
C CYS A 579 -16.29 20.07 -3.39
N TRP A 580 -15.44 20.89 -2.80
CA TRP A 580 -15.67 22.31 -2.65
C TRP A 580 -15.20 23.04 -3.92
N ASN A 581 -16.09 23.22 -4.89
CA ASN A 581 -15.76 23.91 -6.15
C ASN A 581 -16.30 25.36 -6.19
N GLY A 582 -16.57 25.97 -5.04
CA GLY A 582 -17.21 27.30 -4.95
C GLY A 582 -18.65 27.34 -5.49
N SER A 583 -19.33 26.19 -5.59
CA SER A 583 -20.76 26.14 -5.90
C SER A 583 -21.50 25.33 -4.85
N ALA A 584 -22.68 25.80 -4.42
CA ALA A 584 -23.60 25.10 -3.51
C ALA A 584 -24.15 23.76 -4.07
N LYS A 585 -23.49 23.17 -5.07
CA LYS A 585 -23.74 21.82 -5.56
C LYS A 585 -22.65 20.92 -4.99
N GLU A 586 -22.85 20.51 -3.75
CA GLU A 586 -22.03 19.49 -3.10
C GLU A 586 -21.95 18.26 -4.01
N LEU A 587 -20.77 18.03 -4.59
CA LEU A 587 -20.49 16.82 -5.34
C LEU A 587 -19.83 15.83 -4.39
N LYS A 588 -20.27 14.57 -4.43
CA LYS A 588 -19.55 13.48 -3.76
C LYS A 588 -18.12 13.44 -4.30
N MET A 589 -17.12 13.49 -3.42
CA MET A 589 -15.73 13.36 -3.82
C MET A 589 -15.48 11.93 -4.29
N ASP A 590 -14.99 11.81 -5.53
CA ASP A 590 -14.48 10.56 -6.09
C ASP A 590 -12.96 10.69 -6.26
N ALA A 591 -12.27 9.57 -6.46
CA ALA A 591 -10.80 9.53 -6.56
C ALA A 591 -10.23 10.51 -7.60
N ASP A 592 -10.95 10.73 -8.71
CA ASP A 592 -10.55 11.64 -9.79
C ASP A 592 -10.64 13.14 -9.42
N LYS A 593 -11.29 13.47 -8.30
CA LYS A 593 -11.49 14.85 -7.84
C LYS A 593 -10.48 15.32 -6.78
N PHE A 594 -9.71 14.40 -6.21
CA PHE A 594 -8.65 14.77 -5.28
C PHE A 594 -7.45 15.35 -6.03
N PHE A 595 -7.03 16.53 -5.61
CA PHE A 595 -5.91 17.25 -6.19
C PHE A 595 -4.61 16.48 -6.07
N SER A 596 -4.32 15.94 -4.88
CA SER A 596 -3.15 15.10 -4.64
C SER A 596 -3.09 13.91 -5.59
N LEU A 597 -4.22 13.23 -5.84
CA LEU A 597 -4.30 12.12 -6.78
C LEU A 597 -4.17 12.58 -8.23
N GLY A 598 -4.66 13.77 -8.59
CA GLY A 598 -4.40 14.39 -9.90
C GLY A 598 -2.94 14.70 -10.17
N VAL A 599 -2.22 15.21 -9.16
CA VAL A 599 -0.77 15.45 -9.27
C VAL A 599 0.00 14.14 -9.44
N LEU A 600 -0.40 13.08 -8.73
CA LEU A 600 0.17 11.75 -8.91
C LEU A 600 -0.14 11.17 -10.29
N HIS A 601 -1.38 11.29 -10.77
CA HIS A 601 -1.79 10.87 -12.11
C HIS A 601 -0.93 11.55 -13.19
N ALA A 602 -0.72 12.86 -13.04
CA ALA A 602 0.03 13.70 -13.97
C ALA A 602 1.53 13.36 -14.09
N GLY A 603 2.13 12.64 -13.14
CA GLY A 603 3.54 12.24 -13.26
C GLY A 603 4.37 12.22 -11.98
N ALA A 604 3.90 12.85 -10.90
CA ALA A 604 4.70 13.08 -9.70
C ALA A 604 5.15 11.77 -9.00
N MET A 605 6.35 11.78 -8.42
CA MET A 605 6.87 10.69 -7.59
C MET A 605 6.17 10.59 -6.24
N GLY A 606 5.67 11.72 -5.74
CA GLY A 606 4.93 11.80 -4.50
C GLY A 606 4.28 13.16 -4.34
N TYR A 607 3.21 13.19 -3.55
CA TYR A 607 2.55 14.40 -3.07
C TYR A 607 2.61 14.42 -1.54
N ILE A 608 3.05 15.54 -0.97
CA ILE A 608 3.05 15.77 0.47
C ILE A 608 2.08 16.92 0.76
N GLY A 609 1.19 16.73 1.73
CA GLY A 609 0.21 17.75 2.13
C GLY A 609 -0.58 17.35 3.36
N ALA A 610 -1.33 18.30 3.91
CA ALA A 610 -2.13 18.12 5.12
C ALA A 610 -3.44 17.35 4.87
N THR A 611 -3.79 16.46 5.78
CA THR A 611 -5.11 15.82 5.90
C THR A 611 -6.13 16.73 6.58
N GLU A 612 -5.69 17.79 7.27
CA GLU A 612 -6.54 18.68 8.04
C GLU A 612 -6.30 20.17 7.72
N GLU A 613 -6.99 21.05 8.46
CA GLU A 613 -6.69 22.48 8.47
C GLU A 613 -5.23 22.72 8.87
N SER A 614 -4.46 23.22 7.91
CA SER A 614 -3.03 23.50 8.05
C SER A 614 -2.80 24.82 8.78
N TRP A 615 -1.91 24.84 9.78
CA TRP A 615 -1.69 26.01 10.63
C TRP A 615 -0.33 26.68 10.40
N GLY A 616 -0.34 28.01 10.34
CA GLY A 616 0.90 28.76 10.22
C GLY A 616 0.74 30.26 10.40
N ASP A 617 1.81 30.91 10.86
CA ASP A 617 1.87 32.37 10.84
C ASP A 617 2.38 32.82 9.47
N PHE A 618 1.46 33.19 8.58
CA PHE A 618 1.78 33.79 7.27
C PHE A 618 2.75 34.98 7.40
N ALA A 619 2.75 35.70 8.52
CA ALA A 619 3.64 36.83 8.76
C ALA A 619 5.11 36.43 8.91
N ARG A 620 5.37 35.29 9.52
CA ARG A 620 6.70 34.79 9.90
C ARG A 620 7.13 33.57 9.08
N GLY A 621 6.20 32.97 8.34
CA GLY A 621 6.37 31.70 7.64
C GLY A 621 6.66 30.55 8.59
N THR A 622 6.01 30.54 9.74
CA THR A 622 6.08 29.42 10.69
C THR A 622 4.90 28.47 10.46
N GLY A 623 4.94 27.28 11.04
CA GLY A 623 3.94 26.23 10.76
C GLY A 623 4.29 25.48 9.48
N ASP A 624 3.30 25.14 8.67
CA ASP A 624 3.48 24.33 7.46
C ASP A 624 4.47 24.91 6.46
N PHE A 625 4.56 26.24 6.35
CA PHE A 625 5.53 26.90 5.45
C PHE A 625 6.98 26.59 5.85
N SER A 626 7.28 26.65 7.15
CA SER A 626 8.59 26.29 7.67
C SER A 626 8.84 24.79 7.60
N PHE A 627 7.82 23.97 7.88
CA PHE A 627 7.97 22.52 7.80
C PHE A 627 8.27 22.04 6.37
N CYS A 628 7.54 22.57 5.37
CA CYS A 628 7.84 22.36 3.95
C CYS A 628 9.29 22.77 3.63
N THR A 629 9.76 23.90 4.16
CA THR A 629 11.15 24.34 3.95
C THR A 629 12.16 23.36 4.56
N THR A 630 11.95 22.91 5.80
CA THR A 630 12.78 21.90 6.48
C THR A 630 12.83 20.58 5.70
N PHE A 631 11.71 20.16 5.09
CA PHE A 631 11.68 19.02 4.19
C PHE A 631 12.64 19.18 3.01
N TRP A 632 12.60 20.33 2.32
CA TRP A 632 13.47 20.55 1.16
C TRP A 632 14.95 20.67 1.54
N GLU A 633 15.28 21.20 2.72
CA GLU A 633 16.64 21.19 3.25
C GLU A 633 17.17 19.77 3.41
N ASP A 634 16.37 18.86 3.97
CA ASP A 634 16.77 17.47 4.19
C ASP A 634 16.77 16.67 2.88
N PHE A 635 15.72 16.81 2.06
CA PHE A 635 15.60 16.10 0.80
C PHE A 635 16.72 16.45 -0.18
N LEU A 636 16.93 17.75 -0.43
CA LEU A 636 17.95 18.20 -1.38
C LEU A 636 19.34 18.20 -0.76
N GLY A 637 19.49 18.71 0.46
CA GLY A 637 20.80 18.85 1.11
C GLY A 637 21.47 17.51 1.40
N LYS A 638 20.69 16.46 1.67
CA LYS A 638 21.21 15.10 1.95
C LYS A 638 21.07 14.14 0.76
N GLY A 639 20.23 14.44 -0.23
CA GLY A 639 20.00 13.57 -1.39
C GLY A 639 19.44 12.20 -0.99
N ILE A 640 18.45 12.19 -0.10
CA ILE A 640 17.84 10.99 0.50
C ILE A 640 16.41 10.77 -0.01
N PRO A 641 15.82 9.57 0.18
CA PRO A 641 14.44 9.31 -0.23
C PRO A 641 13.41 10.24 0.43
N GLN A 642 12.31 10.52 -0.27
CA GLN A 642 11.30 11.49 0.16
C GLN A 642 10.67 11.17 1.52
N GLY A 643 10.43 9.90 1.83
CA GLY A 643 9.90 9.50 3.15
C GLY A 643 10.91 9.69 4.27
N GLU A 644 12.20 9.48 3.99
CA GLU A 644 13.27 9.69 4.98
C GLU A 644 13.51 11.17 5.25
N ALA A 645 13.48 12.00 4.20
CA ALA A 645 13.51 13.45 4.32
C ALA A 645 12.32 13.97 5.14
N LEU A 646 11.11 13.48 4.87
CA LEU A 646 9.92 13.88 5.64
C LEU A 646 10.02 13.46 7.11
N ARG A 647 10.48 12.24 7.39
CA ARG A 647 10.71 11.76 8.76
C ARG A 647 11.68 12.66 9.54
N LEU A 648 12.83 13.00 8.93
CA LEU A 648 13.83 13.89 9.54
C LEU A 648 13.31 15.32 9.71
N ALA A 649 12.58 15.82 8.71
CA ALA A 649 12.01 17.15 8.77
C ALA A 649 10.96 17.27 9.88
N ARG A 650 10.15 16.24 10.11
CA ARG A 650 9.20 16.18 11.24
C ARG A 650 9.92 16.28 12.57
N GLU A 651 10.94 15.45 12.78
CA GLU A 651 11.73 15.43 14.01
C GLU A 651 12.38 16.80 14.28
N ARG A 652 13.02 17.39 13.28
CA ARG A 652 13.63 18.73 13.38
C ARG A 652 12.59 19.81 13.65
N PHE A 653 11.52 19.84 12.87
CA PHE A 653 10.45 20.82 12.99
C PHE A 653 9.78 20.74 14.36
N TYR A 654 9.51 19.51 14.83
CA TYR A 654 8.99 19.27 16.16
C TYR A 654 9.90 19.83 17.25
N PHE A 655 11.21 19.57 17.21
CA PHE A 655 12.13 20.14 18.22
C PHE A 655 12.30 21.66 18.12
N GLU A 656 12.16 22.24 16.92
CA GLU A 656 12.25 23.69 16.70
C GLU A 656 10.98 24.45 17.12
N GLN A 657 9.80 23.84 16.96
CA GLN A 657 8.47 24.45 17.23
C GLN A 657 7.71 23.78 18.39
N TYR A 658 8.40 22.93 19.18
CA TYR A 658 7.90 22.00 20.20
C TYR A 658 6.78 22.53 21.11
N TYR A 659 6.84 23.82 21.46
CA TYR A 659 5.99 24.42 22.49
C TYR A 659 4.60 24.86 22.01
N ASN A 660 4.27 24.68 20.73
CA ASN A 660 3.01 25.15 20.16
C ASN A 660 2.17 23.98 19.62
N GLU A 661 0.93 23.88 20.09
CA GLU A 661 -0.12 22.96 19.62
C GLU A 661 -0.29 22.95 18.10
N TYR A 662 -0.16 24.10 17.45
CA TYR A 662 -0.21 24.21 16.00
C TYR A 662 0.91 23.43 15.31
N GLY A 663 2.13 23.45 15.87
CA GLY A 663 3.25 22.69 15.31
C GLY A 663 3.08 21.17 15.46
N ARG A 664 2.36 20.73 16.51
CA ARG A 664 2.03 19.32 16.69
C ARG A 664 0.98 18.85 15.68
N VAL A 665 -0.04 19.66 15.39
CA VAL A 665 -1.00 19.38 14.32
C VAL A 665 -0.31 19.27 12.96
N CYS A 666 0.55 20.24 12.59
CA CYS A 666 1.31 20.20 11.32
C CYS A 666 2.06 18.87 11.11
N VAL A 667 2.67 18.34 12.18
CA VAL A 667 3.41 17.06 12.12
C VAL A 667 2.45 15.87 11.91
N LEU A 668 1.29 15.88 12.57
CA LEU A 668 0.31 14.80 12.51
C LEU A 668 -0.44 14.75 11.18
N GLU A 669 -0.85 15.90 10.65
CA GLU A 669 -1.68 15.99 9.45
C GLU A 669 -0.90 15.83 8.14
N THR A 670 0.39 16.15 8.14
CA THR A 670 1.19 16.12 6.90
C THR A 670 1.51 14.68 6.54
N VAL A 671 0.95 14.18 5.44
CA VAL A 671 1.14 12.82 4.94
C VAL A 671 1.88 12.80 3.60
N LEU A 672 2.54 11.68 3.31
CA LEU A 672 3.17 11.41 2.01
C LEU A 672 2.32 10.40 1.23
N TYR A 673 1.78 10.82 0.09
CA TYR A 673 1.23 9.93 -0.92
C TYR A 673 2.29 9.61 -1.96
N GLY A 674 2.84 8.40 -1.92
CA GLY A 674 3.99 7.96 -2.69
C GLY A 674 4.77 6.84 -2.00
N ASP A 675 5.77 6.32 -2.71
CA ASP A 675 6.73 5.36 -2.12
C ASP A 675 7.67 6.12 -1.16
N PRO A 676 7.75 5.77 0.14
CA PRO A 676 8.67 6.43 1.08
C PRO A 676 10.15 6.26 0.72
N ALA A 677 10.51 5.18 0.01
CA ALA A 677 11.86 4.98 -0.52
C ALA A 677 12.03 5.53 -1.95
N GLY A 678 11.03 6.26 -2.46
CA GLY A 678 11.10 6.98 -3.72
C GLY A 678 12.13 8.11 -3.63
N ILE A 679 12.94 8.24 -4.68
CA ILE A 679 13.95 9.30 -4.78
C ILE A 679 14.00 9.80 -6.23
N SER A 680 14.10 11.12 -6.38
CA SER A 680 14.28 11.78 -7.66
C SER A 680 15.63 12.49 -7.67
N TYR A 681 16.25 12.54 -8.85
CA TYR A 681 17.51 13.25 -9.04
C TYR A 681 17.32 14.75 -8.88
N HIS A 682 18.29 15.42 -8.27
CA HIS A 682 18.46 16.86 -8.32
C HIS A 682 19.96 17.19 -8.45
N PRO A 683 20.35 18.39 -8.92
CA PRO A 683 21.76 18.73 -9.20
C PRO A 683 22.70 18.63 -7.99
N GLY A 684 22.19 18.88 -6.77
CA GLY A 684 22.93 18.71 -5.52
C GLY A 684 23.24 17.26 -5.14
N MET A 685 22.60 16.27 -5.78
CA MET A 685 22.77 14.87 -5.45
C MET A 685 24.06 14.30 -6.07
N GLN A 686 24.87 13.60 -5.27
CA GLN A 686 25.91 12.73 -5.81
C GLN A 686 25.25 11.46 -6.36
N VAL A 687 25.18 11.34 -7.70
CA VAL A 687 24.75 10.11 -8.35
C VAL A 687 25.90 9.11 -8.27
N PRO A 688 25.75 7.95 -7.61
CA PRO A 688 26.78 6.93 -7.61
C PRO A 688 27.04 6.44 -9.05
N GLU A 689 28.31 6.25 -9.41
CA GLU A 689 28.74 5.79 -10.75
C GLU A 689 28.23 4.38 -11.13
#